data_AF-A0AAE0T6A1-F1
#
_entry.id   AF-A0AAE0T6A1-F1
#
_cell.length_a   1.000
_cell.length_b   1.000
_cell.length_c   1.000
_cell.angle_alpha   90.00
_cell.angle_beta   90.00
_cell.angle_gamma   90.00
#
_symmetry.space_group_name_H-M   'P 1'
#
loop_
_entity.id
_entity.type
_entity.pdbx_description
1 polymer ?
#
loop_
_entity_poly.entity_id
_entity_poly.type
_entity_poly.pdbx_seq_one_letter_code
_entity_poly.pdbx_strand_id
1 'polypeptide(L)'
;MIFNVIGAGFRETPIEIREKLSVDGDLYGVVCQVLKANCGIKDVSVISTCNRIEIYYTLPEDQIEADSKSNSDHKDTGVIQAFLSVVGVSEDIVRYFYHHRDKAAIRHLFSVTAALDSLVVGEPQITGQVKDGFRRSCELSPVSGFMRRIFEEAFRVAKKIRQETDIGRTGVSVSYVVAELAKKILDNLHDRTVLVIGSGEMAELAVMNLMRNGVTKIRIANRTFENACSLAEKYRASVVRFEHIADALTDADMVISSTGSRNYIITAEMVKQAVRGRRKSPLFMIDIALPRDIEATANELDNVFLYNVDDLQQIANENMGNRLREAQKASQIVEQETDLVMRRLNFREMTPLINALRAKLENTVRESITDKIISSPDFTDSQKQIIKRASGAVVNKLLHTHIRQIRTMHAEGKDPVPVLAEMFDLNLDDFAGQHADNSEVVTHDNPRLAVCQTDIIIRYISRLYPDIQCEKILLKTTGDKILDKALSDIGGKGLFLKELEEALMSGEADIAVHSVKDVPAVLYPGLELGAVIPEDSPLDAFISDDYASFAGMPAGTKVGTSSQRRTAQLRILRPDIEFVPLRGNLDTRLRKMREKQTDAVILAAAGMERLGMQSHIRHKFSAEQCIPAVSQGIIGIEFRTGDQNIRKLLDKLNSPPTFRRMQLERCFKDRADADCKTPAACYLETKPDGYECYMFLADTAMTQWTKHREFLKFGGENLEERISAIADKMMTVLANRQGHPF
;
A
#
# COMPACT_ATOMS: atom_id res chain seq x y z
N MET A 1 -17.76 14.20 -2.26
CA MET A 1 -16.73 14.75 -3.17
C MET A 1 -16.55 13.77 -4.31
N ILE A 2 -16.59 14.25 -5.55
CA ILE A 2 -16.50 13.40 -6.75
C ILE A 2 -15.03 13.27 -7.16
N PHE A 3 -14.58 12.06 -7.51
CA PHE A 3 -13.22 11.80 -8.01
C PHE A 3 -13.24 11.64 -9.53
N ASN A 4 -12.51 12.49 -10.25
CA ASN A 4 -12.51 12.51 -11.71
C ASN A 4 -11.09 12.36 -12.27
N VAL A 5 -11.02 11.90 -13.53
CA VAL A 5 -9.81 11.95 -14.33
C VAL A 5 -10.14 12.37 -15.75
N ILE A 6 -9.44 13.38 -16.24
CA ILE A 6 -9.32 13.66 -17.67
C ILE A 6 -7.92 13.24 -18.12
N GLY A 7 -7.79 12.68 -19.31
CA GLY A 7 -6.47 12.31 -19.79
C GLY A 7 -6.41 12.05 -21.28
N ALA A 8 -5.20 12.12 -21.82
CA ALA A 8 -4.87 11.74 -23.18
C ALA A 8 -3.88 10.57 -23.10
N GLY A 9 -4.33 9.39 -23.53
CA GLY A 9 -3.57 8.15 -23.45
C GLY A 9 -3.23 7.58 -24.83
N PHE A 10 -2.25 6.69 -24.87
CA PHE A 10 -1.72 6.09 -26.10
C PHE A 10 -2.74 5.44 -27.04
N ARG A 11 -3.85 4.90 -26.50
CA ARG A 11 -4.82 4.15 -27.30
C ARG A 11 -5.50 5.02 -28.34
N GLU A 12 -5.73 6.27 -27.98
CA GLU A 12 -6.58 7.20 -28.71
C GLU A 12 -5.80 8.43 -29.17
N THR A 13 -4.59 8.66 -28.63
CA THR A 13 -3.81 9.88 -28.85
C THR A 13 -2.44 9.57 -29.48
N PRO A 14 -2.17 10.06 -30.71
CA PRO A 14 -0.85 9.96 -31.35
C PRO A 14 0.27 10.59 -30.51
N ILE A 15 1.52 10.13 -30.70
CA ILE A 15 2.67 10.65 -29.96
C ILE A 15 2.89 12.15 -30.18
N GLU A 16 2.67 12.67 -31.39
CA GLU A 16 2.84 14.09 -31.74
C GLU A 16 1.93 15.00 -30.91
N ILE A 17 0.76 14.47 -30.52
CA ILE A 17 -0.20 15.17 -29.68
C ILE A 17 0.20 15.05 -28.21
N ARG A 18 0.61 13.87 -27.75
CA ARG A 18 1.08 13.67 -26.36
C ARG A 18 2.33 14.48 -26.04
N GLU A 19 3.25 14.64 -26.99
CA GLU A 19 4.42 15.51 -26.86
C GLU A 19 4.03 16.95 -26.52
N LYS A 20 3.04 17.49 -27.27
CA LYS A 20 2.52 18.84 -27.06
C LYS A 20 1.81 18.99 -25.71
N LEU A 21 1.24 17.92 -25.17
CA LEU A 21 0.52 17.91 -23.90
C LEU A 21 1.42 17.61 -22.69
N SER A 22 2.69 17.25 -22.91
CA SER A 22 3.60 16.82 -21.84
C SER A 22 3.83 17.92 -20.80
N VAL A 23 3.88 17.52 -19.53
CA VAL A 23 4.11 18.42 -18.39
C VAL A 23 5.39 18.00 -17.67
N ASP A 24 6.32 18.95 -17.52
CA ASP A 24 7.63 18.78 -16.91
C ASP A 24 7.99 19.95 -15.97
N GLY A 25 8.88 19.67 -15.01
CA GLY A 25 9.46 20.69 -14.11
C GLY A 25 8.42 21.60 -13.44
N ASP A 26 8.62 22.91 -13.59
CA ASP A 26 7.81 23.96 -12.97
C ASP A 26 6.37 24.03 -13.51
N LEU A 27 6.10 23.46 -14.70
CA LEU A 27 4.79 23.50 -15.33
C LEU A 27 3.74 22.72 -14.51
N TYR A 28 4.16 21.70 -13.75
CA TYR A 28 3.30 20.99 -12.81
C TYR A 28 2.62 21.93 -11.81
N GLY A 29 3.39 22.84 -11.21
CA GLY A 29 2.88 23.78 -10.21
C GLY A 29 1.86 24.74 -10.82
N VAL A 30 2.17 25.25 -12.02
CA VAL A 30 1.29 26.18 -12.76
C VAL A 30 -0.04 25.51 -13.13
N VAL A 31 0.00 24.29 -13.68
CA VAL A 31 -1.21 23.52 -14.01
C VAL A 31 -2.07 23.33 -12.77
N CYS A 32 -1.49 22.86 -11.66
CA CYS A 32 -2.23 22.63 -10.41
C CYS A 32 -2.89 23.92 -9.88
N GLN A 33 -2.19 25.06 -9.92
CA GLN A 33 -2.71 26.34 -9.45
C GLN A 33 -3.85 26.86 -10.32
N VAL A 34 -3.68 26.85 -11.65
CA VAL A 34 -4.68 27.34 -12.60
C VAL A 34 -5.96 26.51 -12.52
N LEU A 35 -5.84 25.18 -12.44
CA LEU A 35 -7.00 24.29 -12.34
C LEU A 35 -7.79 24.51 -11.04
N LYS A 36 -7.10 24.67 -9.89
CA LYS A 36 -7.77 24.99 -8.62
C LYS A 36 -8.46 26.35 -8.65
N ALA A 37 -7.82 27.37 -9.21
CA ALA A 37 -8.35 28.73 -9.23
C ALA A 37 -9.55 28.88 -10.19
N ASN A 38 -9.49 28.26 -11.36
CA ASN A 38 -10.44 28.53 -12.45
C ASN A 38 -11.56 27.50 -12.56
N CYS A 39 -11.41 26.30 -11.98
CA CYS A 39 -12.36 25.20 -12.18
C CYS A 39 -13.07 24.75 -10.91
N GLY A 40 -12.95 25.47 -9.78
CA GLY A 40 -13.56 25.07 -8.51
C GLY A 40 -13.04 23.74 -7.95
N ILE A 41 -11.88 23.29 -8.43
CA ILE A 41 -11.27 22.02 -8.06
C ILE A 41 -10.63 22.11 -6.68
N LYS A 42 -10.89 21.12 -5.83
CA LYS A 42 -10.34 21.05 -4.47
C LYS A 42 -8.97 20.38 -4.43
N ASP A 43 -8.85 19.21 -5.04
CA ASP A 43 -7.60 18.45 -5.17
C ASP A 43 -7.26 18.25 -6.64
N VAL A 44 -5.96 18.28 -6.96
CA VAL A 44 -5.47 18.03 -8.31
C VAL A 44 -4.16 17.27 -8.25
N SER A 45 -4.00 16.28 -9.13
CA SER A 45 -2.74 15.56 -9.34
C SER A 45 -2.55 15.29 -10.82
N VAL A 46 -1.34 15.57 -11.30
CA VAL A 46 -0.96 15.39 -12.70
C VAL A 46 -0.02 14.19 -12.80
N ILE A 47 -0.27 13.31 -13.77
CA ILE A 47 0.58 12.19 -14.14
C ILE A 47 0.96 12.38 -15.61
N SER A 48 2.19 12.81 -15.86
CA SER A 48 2.74 12.91 -17.22
C SER A 48 3.83 11.87 -17.41
N THR A 49 3.64 10.96 -18.36
CA THR A 49 4.57 9.88 -18.73
C THR A 49 4.72 9.82 -20.25
N CYS A 50 5.59 8.95 -20.77
CA CYS A 50 5.70 8.72 -22.21
C CYS A 50 4.40 8.22 -22.87
N ASN A 51 3.53 7.53 -22.11
CA ASN A 51 2.36 6.87 -22.65
C ASN A 51 1.05 7.64 -22.43
N ARG A 52 1.02 8.59 -21.48
CA ARG A 52 -0.21 9.27 -21.05
C ARG A 52 0.07 10.57 -20.31
N ILE A 53 -0.87 11.49 -20.44
CA ILE A 53 -1.01 12.69 -19.61
C ILE A 53 -2.40 12.62 -18.97
N GLU A 54 -2.44 12.50 -17.64
CA GLU A 54 -3.67 12.37 -16.87
C GLU A 54 -3.72 13.42 -15.76
N ILE A 55 -4.90 14.01 -15.58
CA ILE A 55 -5.18 14.98 -14.55
C ILE A 55 -6.31 14.41 -13.70
N TYR A 56 -5.95 13.97 -12.51
CA TYR A 56 -6.89 13.54 -11.49
C TYR A 56 -7.31 14.75 -10.68
N TYR A 57 -8.61 14.88 -10.39
CA TYR A 57 -9.12 16.01 -9.62
C TYR A 57 -10.37 15.67 -8.81
N THR A 58 -10.66 16.50 -7.81
CA THR A 58 -11.87 16.36 -6.99
C THR A 58 -12.75 17.61 -7.06
N LEU A 59 -14.06 17.39 -7.16
CA LEU A 59 -15.07 18.45 -7.14
C LEU A 59 -15.97 18.32 -5.89
N PRO A 60 -16.39 19.46 -5.29
CA PRO A 60 -17.47 19.49 -4.29
C PRO A 60 -18.82 19.00 -4.87
N GLU A 61 -19.66 18.38 -4.04
CA GLU A 61 -20.98 17.82 -4.45
C GLU A 61 -22.03 18.90 -4.78
N ASP A 62 -21.91 20.08 -4.21
CA ASP A 62 -22.78 21.24 -4.42
C ASP A 62 -22.69 21.83 -5.84
N GLN A 63 -21.69 21.43 -6.64
CA GLN A 63 -21.58 21.80 -8.06
C GLN A 63 -22.27 20.79 -9.01
N ILE A 64 -22.90 19.74 -8.49
CA ILE A 64 -23.60 18.70 -9.28
C ILE A 64 -24.83 19.25 -10.02
N GLU A 65 -25.53 20.25 -9.47
CA GLU A 65 -26.84 20.70 -9.98
C GLU A 65 -26.78 21.57 -11.25
N ALA A 66 -25.61 22.14 -11.59
CA ALA A 66 -25.46 22.93 -12.82
C ALA A 66 -25.24 22.04 -14.06
N ASP A 67 -24.63 20.86 -13.88
CA ASP A 67 -24.17 19.97 -14.96
C ASP A 67 -25.16 18.81 -15.25
N SER A 68 -25.96 18.42 -14.25
CA SER A 68 -26.87 17.27 -14.28
C SER A 68 -28.12 17.46 -15.16
N LYS A 69 -28.32 18.64 -15.76
CA LYS A 69 -29.35 18.85 -16.80
C LYS A 69 -28.90 18.46 -18.22
N SER A 70 -27.64 18.09 -18.43
CA SER A 70 -27.18 17.54 -19.72
C SER A 70 -26.89 16.04 -19.60
N ASN A 71 -27.81 15.23 -20.10
CA ASN A 71 -27.57 13.81 -20.36
C ASN A 71 -26.50 13.69 -21.48
N SER A 72 -25.64 12.67 -21.39
CA SER A 72 -24.59 12.20 -22.33
C SER A 72 -23.22 12.89 -22.27
N ASP A 73 -22.15 12.09 -22.21
CA ASP A 73 -20.79 12.26 -22.79
C ASP A 73 -20.06 13.61 -22.80
N HIS A 74 -20.48 14.62 -22.02
CA HIS A 74 -19.78 15.90 -21.98
C HIS A 74 -18.44 15.74 -21.25
N LYS A 75 -17.36 15.72 -22.02
CA LYS A 75 -16.00 15.94 -21.52
C LYS A 75 -16.03 17.21 -20.68
N ASP A 76 -15.38 17.21 -19.51
CA ASP A 76 -15.30 18.37 -18.62
C ASP A 76 -14.50 19.49 -19.31
N THR A 77 -15.17 20.18 -20.23
CA THR A 77 -14.50 20.96 -21.28
C THR A 77 -13.79 22.16 -20.66
N GLY A 78 -14.32 22.68 -19.54
CA GLY A 78 -13.68 23.74 -18.76
C GLY A 78 -12.33 23.34 -18.17
N VAL A 79 -12.21 22.12 -17.59
CA VAL A 79 -10.94 21.63 -17.03
C VAL A 79 -9.92 21.37 -18.14
N ILE A 80 -10.36 20.78 -19.26
CA ILE A 80 -9.50 20.53 -20.42
C ILE A 80 -9.03 21.87 -21.03
N GLN A 81 -9.91 22.84 -21.20
CA GLN A 81 -9.59 24.14 -21.78
C GLN A 81 -8.65 24.95 -20.87
N ALA A 82 -8.88 24.92 -19.55
CA ALA A 82 -7.96 25.50 -18.58
C ALA A 82 -6.58 24.84 -18.65
N PHE A 83 -6.50 23.52 -18.76
CA PHE A 83 -5.24 22.82 -18.96
C PHE A 83 -4.55 23.20 -20.27
N LEU A 84 -5.26 23.18 -21.40
CA LEU A 84 -4.72 23.55 -22.72
C LEU A 84 -4.22 25.00 -22.76
N SER A 85 -4.85 25.91 -22.02
CA SER A 85 -4.40 27.30 -21.91
C SER A 85 -3.02 27.42 -21.24
N VAL A 86 -2.71 26.53 -20.29
CA VAL A 86 -1.41 26.50 -19.60
C VAL A 86 -0.33 25.90 -20.47
N VAL A 87 -0.66 24.84 -21.22
CA VAL A 87 0.30 24.17 -22.10
C VAL A 87 0.50 24.91 -23.43
N GLY A 88 -0.43 25.81 -23.80
CA GLY A 88 -0.33 26.67 -24.97
C GLY A 88 -0.67 25.95 -26.28
N VAL A 89 -1.65 25.05 -26.27
CA VAL A 89 -2.02 24.22 -27.42
C VAL A 89 -3.47 24.48 -27.85
N SER A 90 -3.74 24.39 -29.16
CA SER A 90 -5.08 24.60 -29.75
C SER A 90 -6.15 23.67 -29.16
N GLU A 91 -7.38 24.17 -29.06
CA GLU A 91 -8.56 23.44 -28.58
C GLU A 91 -8.99 22.28 -29.50
N ASP A 92 -8.49 22.21 -30.73
CA ASP A 92 -8.79 21.10 -31.66
C ASP A 92 -8.38 19.72 -31.12
N ILE A 93 -7.54 19.69 -30.09
CA ILE A 93 -7.00 18.50 -29.44
C ILE A 93 -7.93 17.93 -28.36
N VAL A 94 -8.98 18.66 -27.94
CA VAL A 94 -9.97 18.19 -26.94
C VAL A 94 -10.59 16.84 -27.31
N ARG A 95 -10.70 16.51 -28.60
CA ARG A 95 -11.22 15.21 -29.08
C ARG A 95 -10.40 13.99 -28.60
N TYR A 96 -9.13 14.17 -28.26
CA TYR A 96 -8.24 13.10 -27.82
C TYR A 96 -8.30 12.81 -26.31
N PHE A 97 -8.96 13.67 -25.53
CA PHE A 97 -9.11 13.46 -24.09
C PHE A 97 -10.26 12.51 -23.78
N TYR A 98 -10.04 11.50 -22.95
CA TYR A 98 -11.11 10.77 -22.28
C TYR A 98 -11.42 11.41 -20.92
N HIS A 99 -12.60 11.11 -20.41
CA HIS A 99 -13.07 11.56 -19.11
C HIS A 99 -13.71 10.38 -18.37
N HIS A 100 -13.28 10.14 -17.14
CA HIS A 100 -13.90 9.17 -16.25
C HIS A 100 -14.30 9.86 -14.93
N ARG A 101 -15.48 9.50 -14.43
CA ARG A 101 -16.07 10.01 -13.18
C ARG A 101 -16.22 8.88 -12.15
N ASP A 102 -16.01 9.21 -10.88
CA ASP A 102 -16.11 8.35 -9.69
C ASP A 102 -15.60 6.92 -9.89
N LYS A 103 -16.50 5.93 -9.89
CA LYS A 103 -16.15 4.51 -10.01
C LYS A 103 -15.28 4.26 -11.23
N ALA A 104 -15.61 4.89 -12.37
CA ALA A 104 -14.83 4.72 -13.59
C ALA A 104 -13.43 5.33 -13.45
N ALA A 105 -13.28 6.46 -12.77
CA ALA A 105 -11.99 7.10 -12.52
C ALA A 105 -11.10 6.28 -11.58
N ILE A 106 -11.68 5.73 -10.50
CA ILE A 106 -10.95 4.86 -9.56
C ILE A 106 -10.52 3.57 -10.26
N ARG A 107 -11.43 2.94 -11.02
CA ARG A 107 -11.11 1.75 -11.81
C ARG A 107 -9.98 2.02 -12.80
N HIS A 108 -10.04 3.17 -13.47
CA HIS A 108 -9.00 3.60 -14.42
C HIS A 108 -7.65 3.74 -13.72
N LEU A 109 -7.59 4.49 -12.61
CA LEU A 109 -6.37 4.66 -11.82
C LEU A 109 -5.78 3.31 -11.40
N PHE A 110 -6.62 2.37 -10.94
CA PHE A 110 -6.17 1.04 -10.53
C PHE A 110 -5.60 0.25 -11.71
N SER A 111 -6.27 0.33 -12.87
CA SER A 111 -5.83 -0.32 -14.11
C SER A 111 -4.50 0.24 -14.62
N VAL A 112 -4.34 1.56 -14.60
CA VAL A 112 -3.09 2.25 -14.98
C VAL A 112 -1.97 1.89 -14.01
N THR A 113 -2.21 2.02 -12.70
CA THR A 113 -1.20 1.75 -11.68
C THR A 113 -0.75 0.29 -11.68
N ALA A 114 -1.65 -0.65 -12.01
CA ALA A 114 -1.35 -2.07 -12.17
C ALA A 114 -0.73 -2.44 -13.53
N ALA A 115 -0.47 -1.46 -14.40
CA ALA A 115 0.03 -1.64 -15.77
C ALA A 115 -0.87 -2.52 -16.65
N LEU A 116 -2.19 -2.56 -16.39
CA LEU A 116 -3.19 -3.22 -17.24
C LEU A 116 -3.64 -2.33 -18.38
N ASP A 117 -3.79 -1.03 -18.09
CA ASP A 117 -3.90 -0.01 -19.13
C ASP A 117 -2.50 0.52 -19.45
N SER A 118 -1.69 -0.30 -20.10
CA SER A 118 -0.40 0.10 -20.66
C SER A 118 -0.28 -0.50 -22.05
N LEU A 119 0.50 0.17 -22.89
CA LEU A 119 0.92 -0.34 -24.18
C LEU A 119 1.54 -1.72 -24.05
N VAL A 120 2.36 -1.93 -23.03
CA VAL A 120 2.86 -3.26 -22.65
C VAL A 120 2.24 -3.62 -21.31
N VAL A 121 1.28 -4.56 -21.35
CA VAL A 121 0.64 -5.05 -20.13
C VAL A 121 1.69 -5.65 -19.19
N GLY A 122 1.71 -5.17 -17.94
CA GLY A 122 2.61 -5.63 -16.89
C GLY A 122 3.97 -4.95 -16.80
N GLU A 123 4.14 -3.82 -17.47
CA GLU A 123 5.37 -3.03 -17.42
C GLU A 123 5.72 -2.61 -15.96
N PRO A 124 6.88 -3.04 -15.41
CA PRO A 124 7.23 -2.81 -14.00
C PRO A 124 7.34 -1.33 -13.60
N GLN A 125 7.65 -0.46 -14.55
CA GLN A 125 7.94 0.96 -14.30
C GLN A 125 6.68 1.80 -14.04
N ILE A 126 5.51 1.41 -14.55
CA ILE A 126 4.30 2.25 -14.51
C ILE A 126 3.87 2.59 -13.08
N THR A 127 3.87 1.62 -12.16
CA THR A 127 3.54 1.88 -10.75
C THR A 127 4.49 2.90 -10.11
N GLY A 128 5.77 2.86 -10.46
CA GLY A 128 6.77 3.83 -10.00
C GLY A 128 6.49 5.23 -10.55
N GLN A 129 6.24 5.34 -11.85
CA GLN A 129 5.92 6.61 -12.52
C GLN A 129 4.66 7.28 -11.97
N VAL A 130 3.59 6.51 -11.73
CA VAL A 130 2.36 7.02 -11.08
C VAL A 130 2.67 7.52 -9.68
N LYS A 131 3.47 6.79 -8.91
CA LYS A 131 3.85 7.16 -7.54
C LYS A 131 4.68 8.44 -7.51
N ASP A 132 5.63 8.59 -8.42
CA ASP A 132 6.48 9.77 -8.52
C ASP A 132 5.69 11.00 -8.99
N GLY A 133 4.80 10.83 -9.98
CA GLY A 133 3.88 11.88 -10.43
C GLY A 133 2.94 12.37 -9.33
N PHE A 134 2.37 11.43 -8.56
CA PHE A 134 1.53 11.76 -7.40
C PHE A 134 2.33 12.46 -6.29
N ARG A 135 3.55 11.98 -6.00
CA ARG A 135 4.43 12.60 -4.99
C ARG A 135 4.79 14.03 -5.38
N ARG A 136 5.20 14.26 -6.63
CA ARG A 136 5.52 15.60 -7.16
C ARG A 136 4.31 16.53 -7.09
N SER A 137 3.12 16.02 -7.44
CA SER A 137 1.87 16.77 -7.29
C SER A 137 1.63 17.20 -5.84
N CYS A 138 1.83 16.29 -4.87
CA CYS A 138 1.68 16.58 -3.44
C CYS A 138 2.69 17.61 -2.90
N GLU A 139 3.94 17.57 -3.38
CA GLU A 139 5.00 18.51 -2.99
C GLU A 139 4.67 19.95 -3.45
N LEU A 140 4.10 20.09 -4.65
CA LEU A 140 3.79 21.39 -5.25
C LEU A 140 2.38 21.90 -4.91
N SER A 141 1.43 21.00 -4.64
CA SER A 141 0.06 21.33 -4.27
C SER A 141 -0.48 20.31 -3.28
N PRO A 142 -0.71 20.67 -2.01
CA PRO A 142 -1.30 19.76 -1.04
C PRO A 142 -2.65 19.21 -1.54
N VAL A 143 -2.80 17.89 -1.40
CA VAL A 143 -4.04 17.16 -1.71
C VAL A 143 -4.70 16.69 -0.43
N SER A 144 -6.03 16.62 -0.43
CA SER A 144 -6.82 16.17 0.71
C SER A 144 -6.56 14.70 1.05
N GLY A 145 -6.93 14.33 2.28
CA GLY A 145 -6.90 12.92 2.71
C GLY A 145 -7.80 12.00 1.87
N PHE A 146 -8.78 12.54 1.14
CA PHE A 146 -9.64 11.75 0.25
C PHE A 146 -8.89 11.31 -1.00
N MET A 147 -8.30 12.25 -1.77
CA MET A 147 -7.50 11.92 -2.95
C MET A 147 -6.29 11.06 -2.58
N ARG A 148 -5.58 11.39 -1.49
CA ARG A 148 -4.43 10.63 -1.02
C ARG A 148 -4.76 9.15 -0.80
N ARG A 149 -5.91 8.88 -0.18
CA ARG A 149 -6.35 7.51 0.11
C ARG A 149 -6.67 6.71 -1.16
N ILE A 150 -7.27 7.34 -2.17
CA ILE A 150 -7.55 6.68 -3.46
C ILE A 150 -6.24 6.25 -4.15
N PHE A 151 -5.21 7.10 -4.13
CA PHE A 151 -3.89 6.77 -4.67
C PHE A 151 -3.18 5.69 -3.84
N GLU A 152 -3.25 5.73 -2.51
CA GLU A 152 -2.72 4.67 -1.64
C GLU A 152 -3.37 3.31 -1.91
N GLU A 153 -4.69 3.29 -2.11
CA GLU A 153 -5.42 2.08 -2.51
C GLU A 153 -4.96 1.59 -3.90
N ALA A 154 -4.75 2.50 -4.86
CA ALA A 154 -4.22 2.13 -6.18
C ALA A 154 -2.85 1.43 -6.08
N PHE A 155 -1.94 1.93 -5.25
CA PHE A 155 -0.64 1.30 -5.02
C PHE A 155 -0.75 -0.06 -4.32
N ARG A 156 -1.67 -0.20 -3.35
CA ARG A 156 -1.97 -1.48 -2.68
C ARG A 156 -2.49 -2.51 -3.68
N VAL A 157 -3.45 -2.13 -4.53
CA VAL A 157 -4.06 -3.00 -5.54
C VAL A 157 -3.02 -3.43 -6.58
N ALA A 158 -2.18 -2.51 -7.05
CA ALA A 158 -1.08 -2.86 -7.96
C ALA A 158 -0.09 -3.86 -7.34
N LYS A 159 0.25 -3.71 -6.05
CA LYS A 159 1.09 -4.68 -5.33
C LYS A 159 0.42 -6.05 -5.24
N LYS A 160 -0.88 -6.09 -4.93
CA LYS A 160 -1.67 -7.33 -4.89
C LYS A 160 -1.67 -8.06 -6.23
N ILE A 161 -1.94 -7.33 -7.33
CA ILE A 161 -1.94 -7.90 -8.69
C ILE A 161 -0.57 -8.49 -9.04
N ARG A 162 0.54 -7.81 -8.70
CA ARG A 162 1.89 -8.34 -8.94
C ARG A 162 2.23 -9.60 -8.14
N GLN A 163 1.62 -9.77 -6.98
CA GLN A 163 1.82 -10.94 -6.12
C GLN A 163 0.94 -12.13 -6.52
N GLU A 164 -0.26 -11.85 -7.04
CA GLU A 164 -1.29 -12.85 -7.33
C GLU A 164 -1.37 -13.24 -8.82
N THR A 165 -0.69 -12.50 -9.71
CA THR A 165 -0.67 -12.77 -11.16
C THR A 165 0.75 -12.82 -11.71
N ASP A 166 0.95 -13.56 -12.81
CA ASP A 166 2.26 -13.67 -13.47
C ASP A 166 2.53 -12.50 -14.45
N ILE A 167 1.66 -11.49 -14.49
CA ILE A 167 1.77 -10.30 -15.36
C ILE A 167 3.14 -9.61 -15.22
N GLY A 168 3.71 -9.58 -14.00
CA GLY A 168 5.01 -8.95 -13.72
C GLY A 168 6.24 -9.86 -13.83
N ARG A 169 6.07 -11.18 -14.02
CA ARG A 169 7.18 -12.16 -13.93
C ARG A 169 7.84 -12.52 -15.27
N THR A 170 7.16 -12.31 -16.39
CA THR A 170 7.68 -12.57 -17.74
C THR A 170 7.31 -11.42 -18.69
N GLY A 171 7.94 -10.27 -18.46
CA GLY A 171 7.82 -9.09 -19.29
C GLY A 171 8.54 -9.25 -20.64
N VAL A 172 7.83 -9.34 -21.78
CA VAL A 172 8.34 -8.78 -23.04
C VAL A 172 8.41 -7.27 -22.82
N SER A 173 9.55 -6.79 -22.33
CA SER A 173 9.80 -5.36 -22.15
C SER A 173 10.12 -4.73 -23.49
N VAL A 174 9.93 -3.41 -23.62
CA VAL A 174 10.39 -2.63 -24.78
C VAL A 174 11.87 -2.93 -25.07
N SER A 175 12.68 -3.08 -24.03
CA SER A 175 14.10 -3.46 -24.12
C SER A 175 14.37 -4.86 -24.68
N TYR A 176 13.45 -5.81 -24.56
CA TYR A 176 13.56 -7.12 -25.19
C TYR A 176 13.27 -7.04 -26.68
N VAL A 177 12.20 -6.32 -27.06
CA VAL A 177 11.83 -6.11 -28.47
C VAL A 177 12.93 -5.40 -29.24
N VAL A 178 13.58 -4.41 -28.61
CA VAL A 178 14.78 -3.75 -29.15
C VAL A 178 15.84 -4.76 -29.58
N ALA A 179 16.14 -5.75 -28.74
CA ALA A 179 17.14 -6.76 -29.05
C ALA A 179 16.70 -7.73 -30.16
N GLU A 180 15.40 -8.06 -30.25
CA GLU A 180 14.87 -8.88 -31.34
C GLU A 180 14.89 -8.17 -32.69
N LEU A 181 14.48 -6.89 -32.72
CA LEU A 181 14.51 -6.07 -33.94
C LEU A 181 15.94 -5.82 -34.39
N ALA A 182 16.85 -5.58 -33.46
CA ALA A 182 18.27 -5.45 -33.74
C ALA A 182 18.81 -6.67 -34.51
N LYS A 183 18.45 -7.90 -34.08
CA LYS A 183 18.86 -9.14 -34.78
C LYS A 183 18.25 -9.25 -36.16
N LYS A 184 16.99 -8.84 -36.35
CA LYS A 184 16.31 -8.89 -37.66
C LYS A 184 16.89 -7.89 -38.66
N ILE A 185 17.33 -6.71 -38.20
CA ILE A 185 17.79 -5.60 -39.06
C ILE A 185 19.30 -5.66 -39.31
N LEU A 186 20.09 -6.04 -38.29
CA LEU A 186 21.56 -6.00 -38.34
C LEU A 186 22.21 -7.40 -38.49
N ASP A 187 21.40 -8.47 -38.56
CA ASP A 187 21.76 -9.89 -38.55
C ASP A 187 22.54 -10.33 -37.30
N ASN A 188 23.83 -9.96 -37.23
CA ASN A 188 24.74 -10.28 -36.14
C ASN A 188 25.01 -9.03 -35.28
N LEU A 189 24.96 -9.19 -33.95
CA LEU A 189 25.15 -8.13 -32.97
C LEU A 189 26.55 -8.07 -32.34
N HIS A 190 27.39 -9.10 -32.51
CA HIS A 190 28.66 -9.21 -31.79
C HIS A 190 29.63 -8.06 -32.08
N ASP A 191 29.71 -7.64 -33.35
CA ASP A 191 30.67 -6.64 -33.81
C ASP A 191 30.07 -5.24 -33.97
N ARG A 192 28.79 -5.08 -33.61
CA ARG A 192 28.01 -3.85 -33.79
C ARG A 192 28.31 -2.84 -32.70
N THR A 193 28.44 -1.58 -33.10
CA THR A 193 28.64 -0.45 -32.19
C THR A 193 27.30 0.17 -31.82
N VAL A 194 26.98 0.19 -30.52
CA VAL A 194 25.76 0.80 -29.99
C VAL A 194 26.10 2.13 -29.33
N LEU A 195 25.50 3.22 -29.80
CA LEU A 195 25.55 4.54 -29.18
C LEU A 195 24.29 4.75 -28.32
N VAL A 196 24.50 5.04 -27.05
CA VAL A 196 23.43 5.33 -26.08
C VAL A 196 23.51 6.79 -25.72
N ILE A 197 22.40 7.51 -25.84
CA ILE A 197 22.29 8.93 -25.54
C ILE A 197 21.31 9.09 -24.38
N GLY A 198 21.82 9.60 -23.26
CA GLY A 198 21.09 9.71 -22.01
C GLY A 198 21.36 8.57 -21.04
N SER A 199 20.69 8.63 -19.88
CA SER A 199 20.80 7.66 -18.78
C SER A 199 19.42 7.28 -18.24
N GLY A 200 18.40 7.28 -19.10
CA GLY A 200 17.07 6.82 -18.72
C GLY A 200 17.08 5.33 -18.35
N GLU A 201 16.26 4.94 -17.37
CA GLU A 201 16.12 3.56 -16.91
C GLU A 201 15.81 2.58 -18.07
N MET A 202 15.06 3.06 -19.06
CA MET A 202 14.71 2.32 -20.27
C MET A 202 15.91 2.11 -21.22
N ALA A 203 16.79 3.10 -21.35
CA ALA A 203 18.03 2.96 -22.11
C ALA A 203 18.97 1.96 -21.43
N GLU A 204 19.07 1.98 -20.09
CA GLU A 204 19.85 0.99 -19.33
C GLU A 204 19.36 -0.45 -19.54
N LEU A 205 18.04 -0.65 -19.46
CA LEU A 205 17.44 -1.96 -19.68
C LEU A 205 17.63 -2.47 -21.11
N ALA A 206 17.59 -1.58 -22.10
CA ALA A 206 17.89 -1.91 -23.49
C ALA A 206 19.35 -2.34 -23.67
N VAL A 207 20.29 -1.57 -23.09
CA VAL A 207 21.72 -1.92 -23.07
C VAL A 207 21.96 -3.28 -22.42
N MET A 208 21.37 -3.52 -21.25
CA MET A 208 21.51 -4.79 -20.53
C MET A 208 21.04 -5.98 -21.38
N ASN A 209 19.90 -5.85 -22.08
CA ASN A 209 19.40 -6.90 -22.96
C ASN A 209 20.26 -7.08 -24.22
N LEU A 210 20.78 -6.01 -24.81
CA LEU A 210 21.67 -6.09 -25.96
C LEU A 210 23.00 -6.78 -25.61
N MET A 211 23.57 -6.50 -24.43
CA MET A 211 24.76 -7.20 -23.94
C MET A 211 24.52 -8.70 -23.77
N ARG A 212 23.36 -9.09 -23.19
CA ARG A 212 22.95 -10.51 -23.08
C ARG A 212 22.82 -11.19 -24.44
N ASN A 213 22.55 -10.41 -25.49
CA ASN A 213 22.43 -10.87 -26.87
C ASN A 213 23.73 -10.71 -27.70
N GLY A 214 24.86 -10.41 -27.04
CA GLY A 214 26.19 -10.50 -27.64
C GLY A 214 26.83 -9.17 -28.03
N VAL A 215 26.17 -8.02 -27.84
CA VAL A 215 26.79 -6.70 -28.09
C VAL A 215 27.95 -6.46 -27.13
N THR A 216 29.13 -6.12 -27.68
CA THR A 216 30.34 -5.84 -26.89
C THR A 216 30.82 -4.39 -26.97
N LYS A 217 30.46 -3.65 -28.02
CA LYS A 217 30.91 -2.27 -28.27
C LYS A 217 29.80 -1.28 -27.93
N ILE A 218 29.85 -0.70 -26.74
CA ILE A 218 28.88 0.31 -26.29
C ILE A 218 29.59 1.66 -26.10
N ARG A 219 28.96 2.73 -26.59
CA ARG A 219 29.38 4.12 -26.44
C ARG A 219 28.25 4.87 -25.74
N ILE A 220 28.55 5.65 -24.71
CA ILE A 220 27.55 6.37 -23.92
C ILE A 220 27.83 7.86 -23.96
N ALA A 221 26.83 8.64 -24.37
CA ALA A 221 26.83 10.09 -24.30
C ALA A 221 25.73 10.56 -23.32
N ASN A 222 26.06 11.53 -22.48
CA ASN A 222 25.09 12.16 -21.60
C ASN A 222 25.43 13.64 -21.49
N ARG A 223 24.41 14.49 -21.27
CA ARG A 223 24.59 15.92 -21.07
C ARG A 223 25.45 16.20 -19.84
N THR A 224 25.23 15.44 -18.77
CA THR A 224 26.10 15.44 -17.58
C THR A 224 27.18 14.39 -17.76
N PHE A 225 28.43 14.81 -17.89
CA PHE A 225 29.55 13.91 -18.20
C PHE A 225 29.77 12.84 -17.12
N GLU A 226 29.62 13.20 -15.85
CA GLU A 226 29.74 12.27 -14.71
C GLU A 226 28.73 11.12 -14.80
N ASN A 227 27.50 11.40 -15.24
CA ASN A 227 26.48 10.36 -15.44
C ASN A 227 26.87 9.39 -16.56
N ALA A 228 27.49 9.89 -17.64
CA ALA A 228 28.01 9.03 -18.71
C ALA A 228 29.15 8.15 -18.21
N CYS A 229 30.07 8.69 -17.38
CA CYS A 229 31.17 7.93 -16.78
C CYS A 229 30.67 6.81 -15.86
N SER A 230 29.73 7.13 -14.96
CA SER A 230 29.16 6.14 -14.04
C SER A 230 28.47 4.99 -14.79
N LEU A 231 27.71 5.33 -15.84
CA LEU A 231 27.03 4.33 -16.66
C LEU A 231 28.02 3.49 -17.49
N ALA A 232 29.08 4.13 -18.00
CA ALA A 232 30.11 3.46 -18.76
C ALA A 232 30.92 2.47 -17.92
N GLU A 233 31.22 2.82 -16.66
CA GLU A 233 31.87 1.92 -15.72
C GLU A 233 31.01 0.68 -15.44
N LYS A 234 29.72 0.87 -15.18
CA LYS A 234 28.75 -0.20 -14.90
C LYS A 234 28.65 -1.23 -16.04
N TYR A 235 28.70 -0.78 -17.29
CA TYR A 235 28.50 -1.63 -18.47
C TYR A 235 29.76 -1.89 -19.30
N ARG A 236 30.94 -1.49 -18.82
CA ARG A 236 32.22 -1.56 -19.54
C ARG A 236 32.16 -0.90 -20.93
N ALA A 237 31.45 0.23 -21.01
CA ALA A 237 31.28 1.01 -22.22
C ALA A 237 32.34 2.12 -22.31
N SER A 238 32.43 2.76 -23.47
CA SER A 238 33.26 3.95 -23.67
C SER A 238 32.40 5.22 -23.60
N VAL A 239 32.98 6.32 -23.11
CA VAL A 239 32.27 7.59 -22.97
C VAL A 239 32.48 8.45 -24.23
N VAL A 240 31.41 9.08 -24.71
CA VAL A 240 31.41 10.09 -25.76
C VAL A 240 30.98 11.41 -25.14
N ARG A 241 31.76 12.47 -25.36
CA ARG A 241 31.36 13.83 -24.96
C ARG A 241 30.12 14.24 -25.76
N PHE A 242 29.18 14.93 -25.10
CA PHE A 242 27.90 15.30 -25.71
C PHE A 242 28.04 16.10 -27.03
N GLU A 243 29.06 16.95 -27.12
CA GLU A 243 29.36 17.75 -28.32
C GLU A 243 29.82 16.90 -29.52
N HIS A 244 30.33 15.69 -29.28
CA HIS A 244 30.85 14.76 -30.28
C HIS A 244 29.83 13.66 -30.68
N ILE A 245 28.54 13.87 -30.39
CA ILE A 245 27.48 12.92 -30.80
C ILE A 245 27.44 12.77 -32.32
N ALA A 246 27.60 13.85 -33.09
CA ALA A 246 27.61 13.81 -34.55
C ALA A 246 28.70 12.89 -35.11
N ASP A 247 29.91 12.96 -34.55
CA ASP A 247 31.03 12.10 -34.95
C ASP A 247 30.74 10.64 -34.58
N ALA A 248 30.24 10.40 -33.36
CA ALA A 248 29.92 9.06 -32.88
C ALA A 248 28.79 8.37 -33.67
N LEU A 249 27.84 9.14 -34.22
CA LEU A 249 26.78 8.61 -35.09
C LEU A 249 27.35 7.95 -36.36
N THR A 250 28.48 8.43 -36.86
CA THR A 250 29.12 7.91 -38.08
C THR A 250 29.60 6.47 -37.89
N ASP A 251 30.05 6.11 -36.68
CA ASP A 251 30.57 4.78 -36.35
C ASP A 251 29.53 3.84 -35.72
N ALA A 252 28.40 4.38 -35.27
CA ALA A 252 27.38 3.62 -34.55
C ALA A 252 26.47 2.84 -35.52
N ASP A 253 26.37 1.53 -35.39
CA ASP A 253 25.39 0.70 -36.13
C ASP A 253 23.97 0.82 -35.53
N MET A 254 23.90 1.13 -34.24
CA MET A 254 22.66 1.30 -33.50
C MET A 254 22.72 2.53 -32.60
N VAL A 255 21.60 3.25 -32.49
CA VAL A 255 21.44 4.41 -31.61
C VAL A 255 20.24 4.19 -30.70
N ILE A 256 20.39 4.43 -29.40
CA ILE A 256 19.31 4.43 -28.41
C ILE A 256 19.32 5.77 -27.71
N SER A 257 18.25 6.55 -27.85
CA SER A 257 18.11 7.86 -27.22
C SER A 257 17.01 7.86 -26.16
N SER A 258 17.33 8.35 -24.96
CA SER A 258 16.40 8.51 -23.83
C SER A 258 16.84 9.69 -22.97
N THR A 259 16.53 10.90 -23.42
CA THR A 259 16.76 12.12 -22.63
C THR A 259 15.45 12.83 -22.28
N GLY A 260 15.55 13.90 -21.47
CA GLY A 260 14.45 14.80 -21.17
C GLY A 260 14.55 16.13 -21.93
N SER A 261 15.20 16.15 -23.10
CA SER A 261 15.35 17.35 -23.90
C SER A 261 14.01 17.76 -24.53
N ARG A 262 13.76 19.07 -24.59
CA ARG A 262 12.62 19.62 -25.36
C ARG A 262 12.96 19.89 -26.83
N ASN A 263 14.24 19.86 -27.18
CA ASN A 263 14.74 20.05 -28.54
C ASN A 263 15.35 18.75 -29.06
N TYR A 264 15.32 18.53 -30.37
CA TYR A 264 16.00 17.40 -31.00
C TYR A 264 17.50 17.44 -30.70
N ILE A 265 18.02 16.32 -30.18
CA ILE A 265 19.46 16.09 -29.98
C ILE A 265 20.07 15.58 -31.28
N ILE A 266 19.32 14.77 -32.04
CA ILE A 266 19.71 14.27 -33.35
C ILE A 266 18.77 14.85 -34.40
N THR A 267 19.32 15.68 -35.29
CA THR A 267 18.60 16.24 -36.44
C THR A 267 18.72 15.35 -37.66
N ALA A 268 17.80 15.47 -38.62
CA ALA A 268 17.84 14.72 -39.87
C ALA A 268 19.12 14.99 -40.68
N GLU A 269 19.68 16.20 -40.60
CA GLU A 269 20.94 16.54 -41.28
C GLU A 269 22.14 15.81 -40.66
N MET A 270 22.19 15.66 -39.33
CA MET A 270 23.23 14.85 -38.67
C MET A 270 23.18 13.38 -39.12
N VAL A 271 21.96 12.81 -39.19
CA VAL A 271 21.77 11.43 -39.67
C VAL A 271 22.17 11.29 -41.14
N LYS A 272 21.78 12.25 -41.98
CA LYS A 272 22.14 12.28 -43.41
C LYS A 272 23.66 12.31 -43.62
N GLN A 273 24.38 13.09 -42.82
CA GLN A 273 25.85 13.13 -42.87
C GLN A 273 26.46 11.80 -42.42
N ALA A 274 25.97 11.24 -41.31
CA ALA A 274 26.43 9.94 -40.81
C ALA A 274 26.20 8.80 -41.81
N VAL A 275 25.09 8.81 -42.57
CA VAL A 275 24.75 7.78 -43.56
C VAL A 275 25.53 7.92 -44.87
N ARG A 276 25.88 9.15 -45.31
CA ARG A 276 26.67 9.39 -46.54
C ARG A 276 28.02 8.66 -46.55
N GLY A 277 28.65 8.49 -45.39
CA GLY A 277 29.92 7.77 -45.24
C GLY A 277 29.79 6.25 -45.23
N ARG A 278 28.57 5.70 -45.21
CA ARG A 278 28.31 4.26 -45.00
C ARG A 278 28.20 3.55 -46.35
N ARG A 279 28.83 2.38 -46.46
CA ARG A 279 28.73 1.51 -47.65
C ARG A 279 27.40 0.73 -47.68
N LYS A 280 26.27 1.44 -47.65
CA LYS A 280 24.90 0.90 -47.56
C LYS A 280 24.61 0.03 -46.32
N SER A 281 25.37 0.19 -45.23
CA SER A 281 25.04 -0.49 -43.98
C SER A 281 23.85 0.20 -43.30
N PRO A 282 22.89 -0.57 -42.77
CA PRO A 282 21.73 0.00 -42.08
C PRO A 282 22.15 0.72 -40.79
N LEU A 283 21.46 1.83 -40.49
CA LEU A 283 21.52 2.52 -39.21
C LEU A 283 20.20 2.30 -38.47
N PHE A 284 20.23 1.56 -37.36
CA PHE A 284 19.05 1.26 -36.56
C PHE A 284 18.95 2.21 -35.38
N MET A 285 17.86 2.96 -35.27
CA MET A 285 17.69 4.02 -34.28
C MET A 285 16.44 3.78 -33.46
N ILE A 286 16.56 3.99 -32.15
CA ILE A 286 15.48 3.83 -31.18
C ILE A 286 15.35 5.13 -30.39
N ASP A 287 14.19 5.78 -30.51
CA ASP A 287 13.83 6.96 -29.74
C ASP A 287 12.79 6.60 -28.68
N ILE A 288 13.22 6.59 -27.41
CA ILE A 288 12.36 6.32 -26.25
C ILE A 288 12.21 7.56 -25.37
N ALA A 289 12.53 8.75 -25.89
CA ALA A 289 12.35 10.03 -25.21
C ALA A 289 10.94 10.61 -25.44
N LEU A 290 10.46 11.37 -24.46
CA LEU A 290 9.27 12.22 -24.60
C LEU A 290 9.50 13.57 -23.90
N PRO A 291 9.61 14.69 -24.63
CA PRO A 291 9.56 14.83 -26.10
C PRO A 291 10.67 14.07 -26.84
N ARG A 292 10.46 13.74 -28.13
CA ARG A 292 11.43 12.98 -28.95
C ARG A 292 12.80 13.65 -29.04
N ASP A 293 13.84 12.84 -28.96
CA ASP A 293 15.23 13.27 -29.13
C ASP A 293 15.65 13.31 -30.60
N ILE A 294 15.00 12.51 -31.46
CA ILE A 294 15.36 12.32 -32.85
C ILE A 294 14.27 12.92 -33.75
N GLU A 295 14.70 13.75 -34.69
CA GLU A 295 13.80 14.34 -35.68
C GLU A 295 13.17 13.25 -36.57
N ALA A 296 11.84 13.20 -36.65
CA ALA A 296 11.10 12.12 -37.32
C ALA A 296 11.41 11.97 -38.82
N THR A 297 11.74 13.07 -39.50
CA THR A 297 12.12 13.10 -40.93
C THR A 297 13.41 12.32 -41.22
N ALA A 298 14.20 11.98 -40.20
CA ALA A 298 15.36 11.10 -40.36
C ALA A 298 14.98 9.70 -40.88
N ASN A 299 13.75 9.23 -40.63
CA ASN A 299 13.27 7.93 -41.11
C ASN A 299 12.97 7.90 -42.62
N GLU A 300 12.96 9.07 -43.29
CA GLU A 300 12.77 9.17 -44.74
C GLU A 300 14.08 8.87 -45.51
N LEU A 301 15.22 8.76 -44.81
CA LEU A 301 16.53 8.50 -45.40
C LEU A 301 16.72 7.00 -45.68
N ASP A 302 17.32 6.69 -46.84
CA ASP A 302 17.62 5.31 -47.23
C ASP A 302 18.53 4.60 -46.22
N ASN A 303 18.15 3.37 -45.83
CA ASN A 303 18.86 2.52 -44.87
C ASN A 303 18.91 3.07 -43.43
N VAL A 304 18.02 4.00 -43.09
CA VAL A 304 17.75 4.39 -41.69
C VAL A 304 16.48 3.71 -41.24
N PHE A 305 16.51 3.11 -40.05
CA PHE A 305 15.37 2.46 -39.43
C PHE A 305 15.15 3.08 -38.06
N LEU A 306 14.30 4.10 -37.99
CA LEU A 306 13.94 4.79 -36.74
C LEU A 306 12.64 4.22 -36.18
N TYR A 307 12.71 3.75 -34.94
CA TYR A 307 11.56 3.28 -34.18
C TYR A 307 11.38 4.14 -32.94
N ASN A 308 10.15 4.57 -32.69
CA ASN A 308 9.78 5.25 -31.46
C ASN A 308 9.24 4.25 -30.42
N VAL A 309 8.88 4.75 -29.24
CA VAL A 309 8.31 3.93 -28.16
C VAL A 309 7.02 3.20 -28.57
N ASP A 310 6.13 3.83 -29.35
CA ASP A 310 4.86 3.23 -29.78
C ASP A 310 5.09 2.06 -30.75
N ASP A 311 6.03 2.20 -31.71
CA ASP A 311 6.35 1.16 -32.68
C ASP A 311 6.84 -0.11 -31.98
N LEU A 312 7.74 0.05 -31.02
CA LEU A 312 8.31 -1.06 -30.24
C LEU A 312 7.24 -1.77 -29.40
N GLN A 313 6.26 -1.01 -28.90
CA GLN A 313 5.19 -1.57 -28.09
C GLN A 313 4.14 -2.31 -28.92
N GLN A 314 3.84 -1.85 -30.14
CA GLN A 314 2.98 -2.60 -31.06
C GLN A 314 3.57 -4.00 -31.32
N ILE A 315 4.88 -4.07 -31.57
CA ILE A 315 5.59 -5.33 -31.82
C ILE A 315 5.63 -6.21 -30.57
N ALA A 316 5.79 -5.62 -29.38
CA ALA A 316 5.71 -6.34 -28.10
C ALA A 316 4.35 -7.04 -27.90
N ASN A 317 3.29 -6.43 -28.43
CA ASN A 317 1.91 -6.87 -28.24
C ASN A 317 1.48 -8.02 -29.14
N GLU A 318 2.16 -8.27 -30.25
CA GLU A 318 1.81 -9.35 -31.18
C GLU A 318 2.17 -10.76 -30.63
N ASN A 319 3.00 -10.85 -29.58
CA ASN A 319 3.48 -12.10 -28.96
C ASN A 319 2.56 -12.67 -27.83
N MET A 320 1.23 -12.44 -27.88
CA MET A 320 0.35 -12.39 -26.69
C MET A 320 -0.50 -13.63 -26.27
N GLY A 321 -0.19 -14.86 -26.68
CA GLY A 321 -1.05 -16.02 -26.39
C GLY A 321 -1.29 -16.34 -24.89
N ASN A 322 -0.27 -16.25 -24.04
CA ASN A 322 -0.37 -16.59 -22.61
C ASN A 322 -0.75 -15.40 -21.70
N ARG A 323 -0.60 -14.16 -22.18
CA ARG A 323 -0.79 -12.93 -21.39
C ARG A 323 -2.24 -12.53 -21.21
N LEU A 324 -3.10 -12.83 -22.19
CA LEU A 324 -4.51 -12.48 -22.13
C LEU A 324 -5.21 -13.06 -20.89
N ARG A 325 -4.86 -14.29 -20.49
CA ARG A 325 -5.43 -14.97 -19.32
C ARG A 325 -5.02 -14.31 -18.01
N GLU A 326 -3.76 -13.93 -17.88
CA GLU A 326 -3.27 -13.26 -16.67
C GLU A 326 -3.81 -11.83 -16.58
N ALA A 327 -3.87 -11.10 -17.69
CA ALA A 327 -4.51 -9.79 -17.78
C ALA A 327 -6.00 -9.83 -17.38
N GLN A 328 -6.72 -10.87 -17.77
CA GLN A 328 -8.11 -11.10 -17.34
C GLN A 328 -8.23 -11.30 -15.82
N LYS A 329 -7.36 -12.12 -15.21
CA LYS A 329 -7.34 -12.30 -13.76
C LYS A 329 -7.07 -10.98 -13.03
N ALA A 330 -6.10 -10.21 -13.48
CA ALA A 330 -5.81 -8.91 -12.88
C ALA A 330 -6.96 -7.91 -13.05
N SER A 331 -7.64 -7.93 -14.20
CA SER A 331 -8.82 -7.09 -14.44
C SER A 331 -9.97 -7.44 -13.47
N GLN A 332 -10.15 -8.72 -13.15
CA GLN A 332 -11.13 -9.14 -12.13
C GLN A 332 -10.76 -8.62 -10.74
N ILE A 333 -9.47 -8.64 -10.38
CA ILE A 333 -9.00 -8.06 -9.11
C ILE A 333 -9.28 -6.56 -9.08
N VAL A 334 -9.01 -5.83 -10.18
CA VAL A 334 -9.31 -4.39 -10.27
C VAL A 334 -10.79 -4.10 -10.05
N GLU A 335 -11.70 -4.83 -10.71
CA GLU A 335 -13.14 -4.59 -10.57
C GLU A 335 -13.60 -4.85 -9.13
N GLN A 336 -13.18 -5.97 -8.54
CA GLN A 336 -13.52 -6.32 -7.14
C GLN A 336 -13.01 -5.27 -6.15
N GLU A 337 -11.76 -4.82 -6.28
CA GLU A 337 -11.18 -3.83 -5.38
C GLU A 337 -11.80 -2.45 -5.59
N THR A 338 -12.17 -2.08 -6.83
CA THR A 338 -12.89 -0.85 -7.13
C THR A 338 -14.25 -0.85 -6.42
N ASP A 339 -15.02 -1.94 -6.51
CA ASP A 339 -16.30 -2.07 -5.80
C ASP A 339 -16.14 -1.95 -4.29
N LEU A 340 -15.11 -2.59 -3.73
CA LEU A 340 -14.80 -2.50 -2.31
C LEU A 340 -14.45 -1.08 -1.88
N VAL A 341 -13.74 -0.31 -2.69
CA VAL A 341 -13.40 1.08 -2.40
C VAL A 341 -14.63 1.98 -2.56
N MET A 342 -15.43 1.81 -3.60
CA MET A 342 -16.68 2.58 -3.78
C MET A 342 -17.64 2.39 -2.61
N ARG A 343 -17.85 1.14 -2.16
CA ARG A 343 -18.68 0.87 -0.97
C ARG A 343 -18.15 1.57 0.27
N ARG A 344 -16.82 1.66 0.42
CA ARG A 344 -16.16 2.35 1.54
C ARG A 344 -16.32 3.86 1.47
N LEU A 345 -16.28 4.45 0.27
CA LEU A 345 -16.46 5.88 0.08
C LEU A 345 -17.93 6.28 0.33
N ASN A 346 -18.89 5.54 -0.24
CA ASN A 346 -20.32 5.83 -0.10
C ASN A 346 -20.84 5.64 1.34
N PHE A 347 -20.27 4.70 2.10
CA PHE A 347 -20.68 4.50 3.50
C PHE A 347 -20.37 5.69 4.41
N ARG A 348 -19.38 6.52 4.06
CA ARG A 348 -18.97 7.68 4.87
C ARG A 348 -20.00 8.81 4.84
N GLU A 349 -20.83 8.88 3.81
CA GLU A 349 -21.96 9.83 3.69
C GLU A 349 -23.11 9.50 4.64
N MET A 350 -23.20 8.25 5.12
CA MET A 350 -24.27 7.79 6.01
C MET A 350 -24.02 8.07 7.50
N THR A 351 -22.77 8.37 7.87
CA THR A 351 -22.38 8.60 9.27
C THR A 351 -23.18 9.73 9.94
N PRO A 352 -23.39 10.91 9.32
CA PRO A 352 -24.19 11.98 9.90
C PRO A 352 -25.66 11.61 10.13
N LEU A 353 -26.27 10.82 9.23
CA LEU A 353 -27.65 10.35 9.37
C LEU A 353 -27.82 9.39 10.56
N ILE A 354 -26.92 8.40 10.67
CA ILE A 354 -26.96 7.42 11.77
C ILE A 354 -26.84 8.12 13.12
N ASN A 355 -25.96 9.11 13.15
CA ASN A 355 -25.71 9.99 14.27
C ASN A 355 -26.93 10.83 14.67
N ALA A 356 -27.58 11.50 13.71
CA ALA A 356 -28.80 12.27 13.94
C ALA A 356 -29.96 11.38 14.44
N LEU A 357 -30.12 10.20 13.86
CA LEU A 357 -31.12 9.23 14.28
C LEU A 357 -30.89 8.76 15.73
N ARG A 358 -29.63 8.47 16.09
CA ARG A 358 -29.25 8.11 17.47
C ARG A 358 -29.59 9.25 18.45
N ALA A 359 -29.19 10.47 18.12
CA ALA A 359 -29.47 11.63 18.98
C ALA A 359 -30.98 11.89 19.17
N LYS A 360 -31.79 11.81 18.11
CA LYS A 360 -33.26 11.99 18.19
C LYS A 360 -33.90 10.93 19.10
N LEU A 361 -33.53 9.66 18.94
CA LEU A 361 -34.07 8.57 19.76
C LEU A 361 -33.64 8.67 21.23
N GLU A 362 -32.37 8.99 21.49
CA GLU A 362 -31.87 9.23 22.84
C GLU A 362 -32.58 10.41 23.51
N ASN A 363 -32.77 11.53 22.81
CA ASN A 363 -33.48 12.70 23.33
C ASN A 363 -34.96 12.39 23.63
N THR A 364 -35.64 11.70 22.71
CA THR A 364 -37.05 11.32 22.89
C THR A 364 -37.23 10.46 24.14
N VAL A 365 -36.34 9.49 24.38
CA VAL A 365 -36.38 8.62 25.56
C VAL A 365 -35.97 9.37 26.83
N ARG A 366 -35.03 10.30 26.74
CA ARG A 366 -34.62 11.14 27.86
C ARG A 366 -35.79 12.01 28.36
N GLU A 367 -36.44 12.73 27.46
CA GLU A 367 -37.58 13.62 27.75
C GLU A 367 -38.82 12.84 28.24
N SER A 368 -39.07 11.67 27.66
CA SER A 368 -40.28 10.89 27.94
C SER A 368 -40.22 10.14 29.28
N ILE A 369 -39.05 9.60 29.62
CA ILE A 369 -38.87 8.63 30.72
C ILE A 369 -37.87 9.16 31.73
N THR A 370 -36.67 9.50 31.28
CA THR A 370 -35.52 9.68 32.17
C THR A 370 -35.64 10.94 33.02
N ASP A 371 -36.01 12.08 32.43
CA ASP A 371 -36.08 13.36 33.17
C ASP A 371 -37.27 13.40 34.13
N LYS A 372 -38.41 12.80 33.77
CA LYS A 372 -39.59 12.67 34.63
C LYS A 372 -39.34 11.76 35.85
N ILE A 373 -38.50 10.74 35.70
CA ILE A 373 -38.19 9.79 36.77
C ILE A 373 -37.02 10.31 37.63
N ILE A 374 -36.04 10.98 37.04
CA ILE A 374 -34.93 11.61 37.78
C ILE A 374 -35.44 12.73 38.69
N SER A 375 -36.41 13.51 38.23
CA SER A 375 -37.04 14.59 39.02
C SER A 375 -38.04 14.09 40.07
N SER A 376 -38.44 12.82 40.04
CA SER A 376 -39.32 12.25 41.05
C SER A 376 -38.55 11.92 42.34
N PRO A 377 -39.06 12.34 43.52
CA PRO A 377 -38.48 12.00 44.82
C PRO A 377 -38.78 10.55 45.24
N ASP A 378 -39.68 9.84 44.55
CA ASP A 378 -40.14 8.49 44.93
C ASP A 378 -39.16 7.37 44.56
N PHE A 379 -38.13 7.68 43.77
CA PHE A 379 -37.13 6.71 43.31
C PHE A 379 -35.77 6.94 43.97
N THR A 380 -35.16 5.86 44.45
CA THR A 380 -33.78 5.86 44.94
C THR A 380 -32.78 5.99 43.78
N ASP A 381 -31.55 6.45 44.05
CA ASP A 381 -30.51 6.61 43.03
C ASP A 381 -30.17 5.29 42.30
N SER A 382 -30.23 4.16 43.01
CA SER A 382 -30.06 2.83 42.43
C SER A 382 -31.18 2.47 41.44
N GLN A 383 -32.43 2.79 41.78
CA GLN A 383 -33.58 2.57 40.88
C GLN A 383 -33.52 3.50 39.67
N LYS A 384 -33.13 4.77 39.85
CA LYS A 384 -32.92 5.73 38.75
C LYS A 384 -31.85 5.22 37.78
N GLN A 385 -30.73 4.66 38.27
CA GLN A 385 -29.71 4.04 37.41
C GLN A 385 -30.24 2.82 36.64
N ILE A 386 -31.00 1.93 37.27
CA ILE A 386 -31.57 0.75 36.61
C ILE A 386 -32.49 1.16 35.46
N ILE A 387 -33.34 2.17 35.68
CA ILE A 387 -34.27 2.69 34.67
C ILE A 387 -33.51 3.36 33.51
N LYS A 388 -32.46 4.13 33.83
CA LYS A 388 -31.59 4.75 32.81
C LYS A 388 -30.92 3.68 31.93
N ARG A 389 -30.43 2.58 32.53
CA ARG A 389 -29.86 1.44 31.80
C ARG A 389 -30.89 0.73 30.93
N ALA A 390 -32.07 0.43 31.47
CA ALA A 390 -33.14 -0.23 30.71
C ALA A 390 -33.59 0.62 29.51
N SER A 391 -33.70 1.94 29.70
CA SER A 391 -34.07 2.88 28.65
C SER A 391 -33.01 2.97 27.54
N GLY A 392 -31.72 3.03 27.90
CA GLY A 392 -30.62 3.00 26.94
C GLY A 392 -30.56 1.69 26.15
N ALA A 393 -30.76 0.55 26.81
CA ALA A 393 -30.79 -0.76 26.14
C ALA A 393 -31.93 -0.87 25.10
N VAL A 394 -33.09 -0.26 25.36
CA VAL A 394 -34.20 -0.20 24.39
C VAL A 394 -33.81 0.65 23.18
N VAL A 395 -33.20 1.81 23.39
CA VAL A 395 -32.72 2.69 22.29
C VAL A 395 -31.68 1.96 21.43
N ASN A 396 -30.69 1.31 22.04
CA ASN A 396 -29.64 0.59 21.31
C ASN A 396 -30.21 -0.58 20.51
N LYS A 397 -31.17 -1.33 21.08
CA LYS A 397 -31.80 -2.46 20.38
C LYS A 397 -32.67 -2.02 19.20
N LEU A 398 -33.34 -0.87 19.32
CA LEU A 398 -34.05 -0.24 18.20
C LEU A 398 -33.06 0.21 17.13
N LEU A 399 -32.06 1.01 17.49
CA LEU A 399 -31.04 1.51 16.56
C LEU A 399 -30.35 0.40 15.77
N HIS A 400 -29.95 -0.69 16.44
CA HIS A 400 -29.28 -1.81 15.81
C HIS A 400 -30.07 -2.39 14.62
N THR A 401 -31.38 -2.56 14.78
CA THR A 401 -32.25 -3.11 13.71
C THR A 401 -32.39 -2.15 12.54
N HIS A 402 -32.58 -0.85 12.83
CA HIS A 402 -32.80 0.16 11.80
C HIS A 402 -31.50 0.50 11.06
N ILE A 403 -30.37 0.65 11.74
CA ILE A 403 -29.05 0.85 11.11
C ILE A 403 -28.70 -0.32 10.17
N ARG A 404 -29.03 -1.56 10.55
CA ARG A 404 -28.85 -2.73 9.69
C ARG A 404 -29.73 -2.66 8.43
N GLN A 405 -30.98 -2.22 8.55
CA GLN A 405 -31.86 -2.02 7.40
C GLN A 405 -31.40 -0.88 6.49
N ILE A 406 -30.96 0.24 7.07
CA ILE A 406 -30.33 1.38 6.36
C ILE A 406 -29.17 0.90 5.50
N ARG A 407 -28.28 0.07 6.08
CA ARG A 407 -27.17 -0.54 5.35
C ARG A 407 -27.60 -1.46 4.23
N THR A 408 -28.66 -2.23 4.46
CA THR A 408 -29.20 -3.16 3.45
C THR A 408 -29.80 -2.39 2.27
N MET A 409 -30.58 -1.34 2.55
CA MET A 409 -31.16 -0.46 1.53
C MET A 409 -30.08 0.26 0.72
N HIS A 410 -29.05 0.79 1.39
CA HIS A 410 -27.93 1.44 0.71
C HIS A 410 -27.09 0.47 -0.13
N ALA A 411 -26.86 -0.76 0.35
CA ALA A 411 -26.18 -1.80 -0.41
C ALA A 411 -26.96 -2.23 -1.68
N GLU A 412 -28.29 -2.06 -1.67
CA GLU A 412 -29.17 -2.24 -2.83
C GLU A 412 -29.25 -1.00 -3.76
N GLY A 413 -28.49 0.06 -3.48
CA GLY A 413 -28.46 1.29 -4.28
C GLY A 413 -29.63 2.25 -4.03
N LYS A 414 -30.38 2.07 -2.94
CA LYS A 414 -31.42 3.03 -2.52
C LYS A 414 -30.80 4.06 -1.60
N ASP A 415 -31.15 5.33 -1.76
CA ASP A 415 -30.79 6.37 -0.80
C ASP A 415 -31.82 6.39 0.35
N PRO A 416 -31.46 5.96 1.57
CA PRO A 416 -32.40 5.95 2.68
C PRO A 416 -32.45 7.31 3.40
N VAL A 417 -31.57 8.27 3.06
CA VAL A 417 -31.45 9.57 3.74
C VAL A 417 -32.77 10.36 3.69
N PRO A 418 -33.44 10.57 2.53
CA PRO A 418 -34.65 11.39 2.47
C PRO A 418 -35.81 10.76 3.24
N VAL A 419 -35.97 9.44 3.09
CA VAL A 419 -37.05 8.67 3.72
C VAL A 419 -36.91 8.70 5.24
N LEU A 420 -35.69 8.61 5.77
CA LEU A 420 -35.46 8.57 7.21
C LEU A 420 -35.45 9.96 7.84
N ALA A 421 -34.95 10.95 7.11
CA ALA A 421 -35.05 12.35 7.55
C ALA A 421 -36.51 12.77 7.68
N GLU A 422 -37.37 12.37 6.73
CA GLU A 422 -38.82 12.62 6.79
C GLU A 422 -39.49 11.77 7.88
N MET A 423 -39.24 10.46 7.92
CA MET A 423 -39.90 9.54 8.85
C MET A 423 -39.60 9.84 10.33
N PHE A 424 -38.38 10.32 10.63
CA PHE A 424 -37.94 10.62 11.99
C PHE A 424 -37.85 12.12 12.30
N ASP A 425 -38.25 12.98 11.36
CA ASP A 425 -38.20 14.44 11.50
C ASP A 425 -36.80 14.91 11.95
N LEU A 426 -35.80 14.55 11.14
CA LEU A 426 -34.38 14.85 11.39
C LEU A 426 -33.95 16.08 10.59
N ASN A 427 -33.50 17.12 11.27
CA ASN A 427 -32.86 18.27 10.63
C ASN A 427 -31.35 18.00 10.52
N LEU A 428 -30.86 17.69 9.32
CA LEU A 428 -29.47 17.28 9.11
C LEU A 428 -28.45 18.41 9.31
N ASP A 429 -28.90 19.67 9.26
CA ASP A 429 -28.05 20.85 9.50
C ASP A 429 -27.66 21.04 10.97
N ASP A 430 -28.43 20.49 11.91
CA ASP A 430 -28.21 20.66 13.37
C ASP A 430 -27.11 19.76 13.94
N PHE A 431 -26.65 18.75 13.19
CA PHE A 431 -25.77 17.68 13.69
C PHE A 431 -24.32 17.74 13.20
N ALA A 432 -23.90 18.88 12.66
CA ALA A 432 -22.50 19.22 12.47
C ALA A 432 -21.79 19.44 13.82
N GLY A 433 -21.59 18.38 14.61
CA GLY A 433 -20.55 18.36 15.66
C GLY A 433 -20.94 18.01 17.12
N GLN A 434 -21.92 17.15 17.41
CA GLN A 434 -22.15 16.68 18.80
C GLN A 434 -22.43 15.17 18.91
N HIS A 435 -21.69 14.43 19.76
CA HIS A 435 -22.08 13.06 20.22
C HIS A 435 -21.62 12.67 21.65
N ALA A 436 -22.28 11.61 22.14
CA ALA A 436 -22.75 11.28 23.50
C ALA A 436 -21.75 10.60 24.49
N ASP A 437 -22.28 10.35 25.71
CA ASP A 437 -21.63 10.31 27.02
C ASP A 437 -21.53 8.89 27.67
N ASN A 438 -21.50 7.79 26.91
CA ASN A 438 -21.31 6.40 27.44
C ASN A 438 -20.49 5.53 26.44
N SER A 439 -19.74 4.53 26.91
CA SER A 439 -18.81 3.71 26.07
C SER A 439 -19.00 2.18 26.21
N GLU A 440 -19.20 1.48 25.08
CA GLU A 440 -19.35 0.02 24.89
C GLU A 440 -18.05 -0.62 24.29
N VAL A 441 -17.61 -1.78 24.80
CA VAL A 441 -16.30 -2.40 24.45
C VAL A 441 -16.50 -3.72 23.67
N VAL A 442 -15.69 -4.01 22.65
CA VAL A 442 -15.89 -5.21 21.79
C VAL A 442 -14.67 -6.11 21.69
N THR A 443 -14.94 -7.41 21.53
CA THR A 443 -13.98 -8.50 21.54
C THR A 443 -14.36 -9.63 20.57
N HIS A 444 -13.42 -10.56 20.34
CA HIS A 444 -13.64 -11.74 19.51
C HIS A 444 -14.34 -12.86 20.28
N ASP A 445 -15.22 -13.59 19.61
CA ASP A 445 -15.59 -14.94 20.00
C ASP A 445 -14.51 -15.92 19.51
N ASN A 446 -13.98 -16.71 20.44
CA ASN A 446 -13.40 -18.03 20.17
C ASN A 446 -11.91 -18.16 19.79
N PRO A 447 -11.00 -17.37 20.39
CA PRO A 447 -10.01 -18.05 21.24
C PRO A 447 -9.92 -17.43 22.63
N ARG A 448 -9.84 -18.26 23.68
CA ARG A 448 -9.69 -17.89 25.11
C ARG A 448 -8.71 -16.73 25.37
N LEU A 449 -7.68 -16.60 24.54
CA LEU A 449 -6.70 -15.51 24.60
C LEU A 449 -7.25 -14.13 24.23
N ALA A 450 -8.11 -14.01 23.22
CA ALA A 450 -8.68 -12.72 22.79
C ALA A 450 -9.66 -12.17 23.83
N VAL A 451 -10.52 -13.04 24.36
CA VAL A 451 -11.42 -12.72 25.49
C VAL A 451 -10.61 -12.28 26.71
N CYS A 452 -9.56 -13.01 27.05
CA CYS A 452 -8.68 -12.67 28.16
C CYS A 452 -8.01 -11.29 27.99
N GLN A 453 -7.55 -10.95 26.79
CA GLN A 453 -6.98 -9.62 26.50
C GLN A 453 -8.02 -8.51 26.70
N THR A 454 -9.27 -8.77 26.32
CA THR A 454 -10.36 -7.82 26.54
C THR A 454 -10.67 -7.66 28.02
N ASP A 455 -10.68 -8.77 28.78
CA ASP A 455 -10.84 -8.73 30.24
C ASP A 455 -9.71 -7.96 30.93
N ILE A 456 -8.50 -7.96 30.37
CA ILE A 456 -7.41 -7.12 30.85
C ILE A 456 -7.77 -5.65 30.62
N ILE A 457 -8.14 -5.25 29.40
CA ILE A 457 -8.50 -3.86 29.08
C ILE A 457 -9.68 -3.37 29.94
N ILE A 458 -10.73 -4.18 30.10
CA ILE A 458 -11.88 -3.83 30.94
C ILE A 458 -11.44 -3.56 32.38
N ARG A 459 -10.56 -4.40 32.95
CA ARG A 459 -10.02 -4.17 34.28
C ARG A 459 -9.23 -2.86 34.39
N TYR A 460 -8.48 -2.48 33.35
CA TYR A 460 -7.81 -1.17 33.28
C TYR A 460 -8.82 -0.02 33.24
N ILE A 461 -9.85 -0.11 32.40
CA ILE A 461 -10.90 0.91 32.30
C ILE A 461 -11.64 1.05 33.62
N SER A 462 -12.15 -0.04 34.21
CA SER A 462 -12.89 0.00 35.47
C SER A 462 -12.08 0.55 36.65
N ARG A 463 -10.74 0.39 36.63
CA ARG A 463 -9.86 0.95 37.66
C ARG A 463 -9.65 2.46 37.50
N LEU A 464 -9.50 2.94 36.27
CA LEU A 464 -9.27 4.35 35.96
C LEU A 464 -10.57 5.16 35.94
N TYR A 465 -11.68 4.51 35.59
CA TYR A 465 -13.00 5.09 35.39
C TYR A 465 -14.07 4.17 36.01
N PRO A 466 -14.29 4.22 37.34
CA PRO A 466 -15.26 3.36 38.03
C PRO A 466 -16.70 3.53 37.56
N ASP A 467 -17.03 4.72 37.04
CA ASP A 467 -18.37 5.06 36.55
C ASP A 467 -18.63 4.56 35.12
N ILE A 468 -17.58 4.12 34.41
CA ILE A 468 -17.70 3.59 33.05
C ILE A 468 -17.93 2.08 33.11
N GLN A 469 -19.06 1.64 32.59
CA GLN A 469 -19.39 0.22 32.46
C GLN A 469 -18.99 -0.28 31.08
N CYS A 470 -18.10 -1.25 31.03
CA CYS A 470 -17.74 -1.91 29.78
C CYS A 470 -18.59 -3.17 29.58
N GLU A 471 -19.31 -3.24 28.48
CA GLU A 471 -19.87 -4.49 27.97
C GLU A 471 -18.84 -5.20 27.07
N LYS A 472 -18.95 -6.51 26.87
CA LYS A 472 -18.13 -7.27 25.90
C LYS A 472 -19.03 -7.82 24.81
N ILE A 473 -18.78 -7.44 23.56
CA ILE A 473 -19.44 -8.08 22.40
C ILE A 473 -18.51 -9.16 21.86
N LEU A 474 -19.03 -10.37 21.61
CA LEU A 474 -18.29 -11.52 21.09
C LEU A 474 -18.61 -11.71 19.59
N LEU A 475 -17.63 -11.47 18.71
CA LEU A 475 -17.80 -11.62 17.26
C LEU A 475 -17.22 -12.95 16.73
N LYS A 476 -17.99 -13.71 15.93
CA LYS A 476 -17.52 -14.94 15.26
C LYS A 476 -16.81 -14.61 13.94
N THR A 477 -15.52 -14.91 13.83
CA THR A 477 -14.73 -14.60 12.62
C THR A 477 -14.84 -15.68 11.53
N THR A 478 -14.56 -15.29 10.28
CA THR A 478 -14.53 -16.19 9.12
C THR A 478 -13.33 -17.14 9.15
N GLY A 479 -12.22 -16.74 9.78
CA GLY A 479 -11.03 -17.59 9.96
C GLY A 479 -11.25 -18.79 10.89
N ASP A 480 -12.21 -18.71 11.82
CA ASP A 480 -12.59 -19.83 12.68
C ASP A 480 -13.47 -20.88 11.96
N LYS A 481 -14.07 -20.51 10.83
CA LYS A 481 -14.93 -21.40 10.02
C LYS A 481 -14.17 -22.27 9.02
N ILE A 482 -12.89 -21.97 8.76
CA ILE A 482 -12.09 -22.60 7.70
C ILE A 482 -10.81 -23.19 8.32
N LEU A 483 -10.90 -24.42 8.82
CA LEU A 483 -9.77 -25.16 9.39
C LEU A 483 -8.96 -25.96 8.35
N ASP A 484 -9.53 -26.18 7.15
CA ASP A 484 -9.07 -27.21 6.20
C ASP A 484 -8.38 -26.68 4.92
N LYS A 485 -8.05 -25.39 4.82
CA LYS A 485 -7.30 -24.80 3.68
C LYS A 485 -6.10 -23.98 4.14
N ALA A 486 -5.08 -23.86 3.28
CA ALA A 486 -3.92 -23.05 3.62
C ALA A 486 -4.28 -21.54 3.56
N LEU A 487 -3.98 -20.81 4.64
CA LEU A 487 -4.12 -19.34 4.71
C LEU A 487 -3.35 -18.60 3.59
N SER A 488 -2.35 -19.26 2.98
CA SER A 488 -1.64 -18.77 1.80
C SER A 488 -2.52 -18.66 0.56
N ASP A 489 -3.63 -19.39 0.50
CA ASP A 489 -4.45 -19.59 -0.70
C ASP A 489 -5.74 -18.75 -0.67
N ILE A 490 -5.98 -17.99 0.41
CA ILE A 490 -7.26 -17.29 0.67
C ILE A 490 -7.08 -15.76 0.86
N GLY A 491 -5.85 -15.25 0.83
CA GLY A 491 -5.55 -13.83 1.08
C GLY A 491 -5.26 -13.56 2.56
N GLY A 492 -4.26 -12.70 2.81
CA GLY A 492 -3.51 -12.60 4.06
C GLY A 492 -4.22 -12.09 5.32
N LYS A 493 -3.41 -11.73 6.33
CA LYS A 493 -3.66 -11.39 7.75
C LYS A 493 -4.95 -10.63 8.16
N GLY A 494 -5.74 -10.09 7.23
CA GLY A 494 -6.98 -9.36 7.51
C GLY A 494 -8.21 -10.23 7.82
N LEU A 495 -8.13 -11.56 7.66
CA LEU A 495 -9.28 -12.47 7.82
C LEU A 495 -9.89 -12.52 9.24
N PHE A 496 -9.19 -11.98 10.26
CA PHE A 496 -9.65 -11.92 11.66
C PHE A 496 -9.89 -10.49 12.18
N LEU A 497 -9.52 -9.48 11.38
CA LEU A 497 -9.63 -8.07 11.75
C LEU A 497 -10.89 -7.45 11.17
N LYS A 498 -11.31 -7.91 9.99
CA LYS A 498 -12.45 -7.36 9.26
C LYS A 498 -13.71 -7.28 10.12
N GLU A 499 -14.03 -8.33 10.87
CA GLU A 499 -15.24 -8.32 11.72
C GLU A 499 -15.15 -7.30 12.87
N LEU A 500 -13.96 -7.12 13.49
CA LEU A 500 -13.77 -6.08 14.51
C LEU A 500 -13.82 -4.67 13.93
N GLU A 501 -13.15 -4.47 12.80
CA GLU A 501 -13.12 -3.19 12.09
C GLU A 501 -14.54 -2.81 11.65
N GLU A 502 -15.33 -3.78 11.17
CA GLU A 502 -16.76 -3.60 10.86
C GLU A 502 -17.57 -3.23 12.11
N ALA A 503 -17.34 -3.88 13.26
CA ALA A 503 -18.03 -3.55 14.52
C ALA A 503 -17.70 -2.11 15.00
N LEU A 504 -16.44 -1.69 14.90
CA LEU A 504 -16.02 -0.32 15.22
C LEU A 504 -16.66 0.70 14.29
N MET A 505 -16.52 0.49 12.98
CA MET A 505 -17.06 1.40 11.97
C MET A 505 -18.58 1.44 11.97
N SER A 506 -19.22 0.37 12.42
CA SER A 506 -20.67 0.29 12.52
C SER A 506 -21.28 0.95 13.75
N GLY A 507 -20.45 1.34 14.73
CA GLY A 507 -20.92 1.81 16.03
C GLY A 507 -21.54 0.72 16.90
N GLU A 508 -21.34 -0.56 16.55
CA GLU A 508 -21.62 -1.71 17.41
C GLU A 508 -20.58 -1.81 18.53
N ALA A 509 -19.35 -1.34 18.26
CA ALA A 509 -18.25 -1.27 19.20
C ALA A 509 -17.74 0.16 19.34
N ASP A 510 -17.32 0.60 20.53
CA ASP A 510 -16.54 1.85 20.64
C ASP A 510 -15.04 1.63 20.61
N ILE A 511 -14.57 0.49 21.13
CA ILE A 511 -13.16 0.08 21.06
C ILE A 511 -13.03 -1.40 20.71
N ALA A 512 -11.94 -1.77 20.04
CA ALA A 512 -11.55 -3.15 19.78
C ALA A 512 -10.16 -3.43 20.37
N VAL A 513 -9.98 -4.65 20.89
CA VAL A 513 -8.75 -5.06 21.60
C VAL A 513 -7.96 -6.05 20.77
N HIS A 514 -6.67 -5.76 20.56
CA HIS A 514 -5.81 -6.53 19.67
C HIS A 514 -4.49 -6.94 20.31
N SER A 515 -3.93 -8.05 19.83
CA SER A 515 -2.49 -8.29 19.91
C SER A 515 -1.79 -7.49 18.81
N VAL A 516 -1.01 -6.46 19.17
CA VAL A 516 -0.49 -5.47 18.18
C VAL A 516 0.36 -6.11 17.08
N LYS A 517 1.11 -7.17 17.38
CA LYS A 517 1.89 -7.92 16.37
C LYS A 517 1.05 -8.45 15.19
N ASP A 518 -0.24 -8.66 15.41
CA ASP A 518 -1.21 -9.18 14.44
C ASP A 518 -1.97 -8.05 13.73
N VAL A 519 -1.84 -6.81 14.20
CA VAL A 519 -2.42 -5.61 13.60
C VAL A 519 -1.55 -5.15 12.42
N PRO A 520 -2.13 -4.86 11.25
CA PRO A 520 -1.40 -4.34 10.10
C PRO A 520 -0.83 -2.94 10.37
N ALA A 521 0.21 -2.57 9.63
CA ALA A 521 0.85 -1.26 9.70
C ALA A 521 -0.15 -0.12 9.43
N VAL A 522 -0.94 -0.31 8.38
CA VAL A 522 -2.04 0.56 7.94
C VAL A 522 -3.34 -0.06 8.42
N LEU A 523 -4.10 0.69 9.22
CA LEU A 523 -5.40 0.30 9.75
C LEU A 523 -6.52 0.64 8.76
N TYR A 524 -7.73 0.13 9.05
CA TYR A 524 -8.90 0.47 8.27
C TYR A 524 -9.14 2.00 8.26
N PRO A 525 -9.39 2.60 7.10
CA PRO A 525 -9.83 3.99 6.94
C PRO A 525 -10.86 4.48 7.98
N GLY A 526 -10.46 5.38 8.87
CA GLY A 526 -11.34 5.94 9.90
C GLY A 526 -11.21 5.25 11.26
N LEU A 527 -10.28 4.31 11.40
CA LEU A 527 -9.83 3.75 12.66
C LEU A 527 -8.39 4.19 12.95
N GLU A 528 -8.05 4.24 14.23
CA GLU A 528 -6.69 4.47 14.69
C GLU A 528 -6.39 3.63 15.95
N LEU A 529 -5.11 3.28 16.13
CA LEU A 529 -4.65 2.65 17.36
C LEU A 529 -4.45 3.73 18.42
N GLY A 530 -5.43 3.90 19.29
CA GLY A 530 -5.49 5.01 20.25
C GLY A 530 -4.67 4.81 21.51
N ALA A 531 -4.54 3.57 21.97
CA ALA A 531 -3.78 3.25 23.17
C ALA A 531 -3.11 1.89 23.12
N VAL A 532 -2.00 1.75 23.83
CA VAL A 532 -1.42 0.44 24.19
C VAL A 532 -1.20 0.37 25.69
N ILE A 533 -1.40 -0.81 26.27
CA ILE A 533 -1.15 -1.03 27.70
C ILE A 533 0.24 -1.66 27.94
N PRO A 534 0.78 -1.54 29.17
CA PRO A 534 2.08 -2.11 29.53
C PRO A 534 2.20 -3.61 29.22
N GLU A 535 3.41 -4.04 28.92
CA GLU A 535 3.70 -5.32 28.26
C GLU A 535 3.73 -6.54 29.20
N ASP A 536 3.22 -7.66 28.69
CA ASP A 536 3.66 -8.99 29.11
C ASP A 536 4.99 -9.33 28.41
N SER A 537 5.60 -10.47 28.74
CA SER A 537 6.92 -10.81 28.21
C SER A 537 6.97 -10.82 26.67
N PRO A 538 7.83 -10.01 26.02
CA PRO A 538 7.94 -9.96 24.56
C PRO A 538 8.65 -11.20 23.98
N LEU A 539 9.27 -12.00 24.83
CA LEU A 539 10.11 -13.14 24.46
C LEU A 539 9.30 -14.33 23.93
N ASP A 540 9.99 -15.20 23.20
CA ASP A 540 9.46 -16.52 22.85
C ASP A 540 9.77 -17.53 23.97
N ALA A 541 8.86 -18.48 24.17
CA ALA A 541 8.92 -19.50 25.19
C ALA A 541 9.10 -20.88 24.56
N PHE A 542 9.96 -21.69 25.17
CA PHE A 542 10.10 -23.11 24.89
C PHE A 542 9.22 -23.92 25.84
N ILE A 543 8.40 -24.80 25.28
CA ILE A 543 7.47 -25.67 25.99
C ILE A 543 7.76 -27.12 25.59
N SER A 544 7.95 -27.98 26.57
CA SER A 544 8.10 -29.42 26.38
C SER A 544 7.75 -30.16 27.66
N ASP A 545 7.16 -31.34 27.52
CA ASP A 545 6.92 -32.24 28.65
C ASP A 545 8.18 -33.07 28.99
N ASP A 546 9.00 -33.39 27.98
CA ASP A 546 10.12 -34.33 28.10
C ASP A 546 11.49 -33.64 28.31
N TYR A 547 11.64 -32.40 27.82
CA TYR A 547 12.93 -31.70 27.82
C TYR A 547 12.92 -30.42 28.66
N ALA A 548 13.98 -30.20 29.44
CA ALA A 548 14.13 -29.03 30.30
C ALA A 548 14.54 -27.76 29.54
N SER A 549 15.23 -27.87 28.41
CA SER A 549 15.68 -26.72 27.62
C SER A 549 15.85 -27.08 26.14
N PHE A 550 15.86 -26.04 25.29
CA PHE A 550 16.06 -26.19 23.84
C PHE A 550 17.49 -26.68 23.54
N ALA A 551 18.48 -26.22 24.31
CA ALA A 551 19.85 -26.66 24.18
C ALA A 551 20.04 -28.15 24.53
N GLY A 552 19.27 -28.69 25.49
CA GLY A 552 19.36 -30.07 25.94
C GLY A 552 18.63 -31.10 25.06
N MET A 553 18.01 -30.68 23.95
CA MET A 553 17.28 -31.58 23.06
C MET A 553 18.23 -32.44 22.21
N PRO A 554 17.95 -33.74 22.00
CA PRO A 554 18.68 -34.59 21.06
C PRO A 554 18.63 -34.06 19.61
N ALA A 555 19.60 -34.47 18.79
CA ALA A 555 19.57 -34.17 17.35
C ALA A 555 18.39 -34.87 16.65
N GLY A 556 17.80 -34.21 15.65
CA GLY A 556 16.64 -34.71 14.90
C GLY A 556 15.30 -34.60 15.63
N THR A 557 15.26 -34.00 16.82
CA THR A 557 14.02 -33.83 17.59
C THR A 557 13.06 -32.86 16.87
N LYS A 558 11.75 -33.12 16.94
CA LYS A 558 10.72 -32.36 16.24
C LYS A 558 10.17 -31.22 17.09
N VAL A 559 10.33 -29.99 16.62
CA VAL A 559 9.87 -28.77 17.30
C VAL A 559 8.77 -28.07 16.51
N GLY A 560 7.61 -27.93 17.12
CA GLY A 560 6.42 -27.32 16.52
C GLY A 560 6.42 -25.80 16.52
N THR A 561 6.43 -25.18 15.34
CA THR A 561 6.16 -23.74 15.14
C THR A 561 5.80 -23.44 13.68
N SER A 562 4.77 -22.63 13.46
CA SER A 562 4.46 -22.09 12.10
C SER A 562 5.14 -20.75 11.82
N SER A 563 5.91 -20.21 12.76
CA SER A 563 6.61 -18.93 12.58
C SER A 563 7.91 -19.14 11.82
N GLN A 564 7.98 -18.62 10.60
CA GLN A 564 9.21 -18.62 9.80
C GLN A 564 10.32 -17.82 10.47
N ARG A 565 9.98 -16.71 11.16
CA ARG A 565 10.92 -15.94 12.01
C ARG A 565 11.60 -16.81 13.07
N ARG A 566 10.83 -17.62 13.80
CA ARG A 566 11.40 -18.50 14.85
C ARG A 566 12.27 -19.58 14.24
N THR A 567 11.77 -20.21 13.19
CA THR A 567 12.46 -21.28 12.46
C THR A 567 13.81 -20.80 11.95
N ALA A 568 13.84 -19.65 11.27
CA ALA A 568 15.06 -19.04 10.78
C ALA A 568 16.05 -18.78 11.92
N GLN A 569 15.65 -18.05 12.96
CA GLN A 569 16.58 -17.70 14.03
C GLN A 569 17.11 -18.90 14.83
N LEU A 570 16.27 -19.89 15.10
CA LEU A 570 16.64 -21.02 15.95
C LEU A 570 17.37 -22.12 15.18
N ARG A 571 17.18 -22.23 13.85
CA ARG A 571 17.99 -23.09 13.00
C ARG A 571 19.46 -22.67 12.98
N ILE A 572 19.73 -21.36 13.11
CA ILE A 572 21.11 -20.85 13.27
C ILE A 572 21.75 -21.36 14.57
N LEU A 573 20.95 -21.51 15.65
CA LEU A 573 21.45 -21.99 16.94
C LEU A 573 21.57 -23.52 17.00
N ARG A 574 20.62 -24.23 16.37
CA ARG A 574 20.52 -25.70 16.36
C ARG A 574 20.07 -26.17 14.98
N PRO A 575 21.00 -26.29 14.01
CA PRO A 575 20.67 -26.71 12.63
C PRO A 575 20.22 -28.18 12.55
N ASP A 576 20.47 -28.95 13.60
CA ASP A 576 20.13 -30.37 13.74
C ASP A 576 18.70 -30.62 14.25
N ILE A 577 17.94 -29.58 14.59
CA ILE A 577 16.54 -29.69 15.02
C ILE A 577 15.59 -29.65 13.83
N GLU A 578 14.60 -30.55 13.82
CA GLU A 578 13.55 -30.58 12.79
C GLU A 578 12.39 -29.66 13.18
N PHE A 579 12.18 -28.56 12.45
CA PHE A 579 11.06 -27.67 12.68
C PHE A 579 9.81 -28.10 11.89
N VAL A 580 8.72 -28.38 12.61
CA VAL A 580 7.46 -28.86 12.03
C VAL A 580 6.39 -27.75 12.09
N PRO A 581 5.69 -27.46 10.97
CA PRO A 581 4.60 -26.49 10.98
C PRO A 581 3.48 -26.90 11.94
N LEU A 582 3.18 -26.04 12.91
CA LEU A 582 2.14 -26.28 13.92
C LEU A 582 1.09 -25.18 13.93
N ARG A 583 -0.13 -25.49 13.46
CA ARG A 583 -1.27 -24.58 13.37
C ARG A 583 -2.34 -24.87 14.43
N GLY A 584 -3.19 -23.88 14.65
CA GLY A 584 -4.26 -23.85 15.67
C GLY A 584 -4.06 -22.72 16.67
N ASN A 585 -5.05 -22.51 17.54
CA ASN A 585 -4.92 -21.66 18.72
C ASN A 585 -3.97 -22.31 19.76
N LEU A 586 -3.70 -21.59 20.86
CA LEU A 586 -2.72 -22.01 21.87
C LEU A 586 -3.05 -23.39 22.46
N ASP A 587 -4.30 -23.63 22.86
CA ASP A 587 -4.75 -24.91 23.41
C ASP A 587 -4.57 -26.06 22.41
N THR A 588 -4.91 -25.83 21.13
CA THR A 588 -4.73 -26.84 20.07
C THR A 588 -3.26 -27.20 19.88
N ARG A 589 -2.35 -26.22 19.96
CA ARG A 589 -0.91 -26.46 19.80
C ARG A 589 -0.32 -27.24 20.97
N LEU A 590 -0.70 -26.90 22.21
CA LEU A 590 -0.29 -27.64 23.39
C LEU A 590 -0.83 -29.07 23.38
N ARG A 591 -2.07 -29.27 22.94
CA ARG A 591 -2.66 -30.60 22.78
C ARG A 591 -1.88 -31.45 21.77
N LYS A 592 -1.59 -30.92 20.57
CA LYS A 592 -0.80 -31.63 19.54
C LYS A 592 0.59 -32.04 20.04
N MET A 593 1.22 -31.20 20.86
CA MET A 593 2.48 -31.54 21.52
C MET A 593 2.32 -32.73 22.49
N ARG A 594 1.30 -32.68 23.36
CA ARG A 594 1.00 -33.77 24.32
C ARG A 594 0.65 -35.09 23.62
N GLU A 595 -0.02 -35.00 22.47
CA GLU A 595 -0.31 -36.13 21.56
C GLU A 595 0.94 -36.61 20.81
N LYS A 596 2.14 -36.12 21.14
CA LYS A 596 3.43 -36.48 20.55
C LYS A 596 3.51 -36.26 19.03
N GLN A 597 2.74 -35.31 18.48
CA GLN A 597 2.92 -34.88 17.09
C GLN A 597 4.21 -34.04 16.93
N THR A 598 4.67 -33.42 18.03
CA THR A 598 5.94 -32.70 18.15
C THR A 598 6.46 -32.88 19.58
N ASP A 599 7.77 -33.00 19.76
CA ASP A 599 8.38 -33.23 21.08
C ASP A 599 8.46 -31.96 21.95
N ALA A 600 8.46 -30.80 21.29
CA ALA A 600 8.38 -29.49 21.93
C ALA A 600 7.67 -28.49 21.01
N VAL A 601 7.21 -27.37 21.59
CA VAL A 601 6.62 -26.26 20.82
C VAL A 601 7.23 -24.94 21.25
N ILE A 602 7.29 -24.01 20.30
CA ILE A 602 7.75 -22.64 20.58
C ILE A 602 6.61 -21.66 20.35
N LEU A 603 6.22 -20.97 21.42
CA LEU A 603 5.10 -20.03 21.45
C LEU A 603 5.56 -18.66 21.95
N ALA A 604 4.71 -17.64 21.83
CA ALA A 604 5.01 -16.34 22.44
C ALA A 604 4.73 -16.44 23.95
N ALA A 605 5.66 -15.98 24.80
CA ALA A 605 5.50 -16.06 26.26
C ALA A 605 4.24 -15.31 26.73
N ALA A 606 4.01 -14.10 26.20
CA ALA A 606 2.83 -13.28 26.51
C ALA A 606 1.49 -14.02 26.39
N GLY A 607 1.33 -14.89 25.37
CA GLY A 607 0.07 -15.64 25.19
C GLY A 607 -0.17 -16.66 26.31
N MET A 608 0.89 -17.29 26.81
CA MET A 608 0.83 -18.25 27.91
C MET A 608 0.61 -17.53 29.25
N GLU A 609 1.30 -16.42 29.47
CA GLU A 609 1.20 -15.61 30.71
C GLU A 609 -0.21 -15.06 30.92
N ARG A 610 -0.81 -14.49 29.86
CA ARG A 610 -2.19 -13.99 29.88
C ARG A 610 -3.19 -15.05 30.32
N LEU A 611 -2.99 -16.29 29.87
CA LEU A 611 -3.87 -17.42 30.17
C LEU A 611 -3.55 -18.10 31.51
N GLY A 612 -2.57 -17.61 32.28
CA GLY A 612 -2.14 -18.22 33.53
C GLY A 612 -1.41 -19.55 33.33
N MET A 613 -0.83 -19.79 32.15
CA MET A 613 -0.18 -21.04 31.76
C MET A 613 1.36 -20.99 31.85
N GLN A 614 1.93 -19.99 32.54
CA GLN A 614 3.38 -19.80 32.64
C GLN A 614 4.13 -21.01 33.23
N SER A 615 3.47 -21.87 34.01
CA SER A 615 4.05 -23.11 34.55
C SER A 615 4.47 -24.13 33.48
N HIS A 616 3.94 -24.02 32.26
CA HIS A 616 4.33 -24.87 31.13
C HIS A 616 5.59 -24.37 30.41
N ILE A 617 6.01 -23.13 30.67
CA ILE A 617 7.22 -22.56 30.06
C ILE A 617 8.43 -23.16 30.77
N ARG A 618 9.25 -23.91 30.03
CA ARG A 618 10.49 -24.49 30.57
C ARG A 618 11.60 -23.45 30.63
N HIS A 619 11.74 -22.64 29.58
CA HIS A 619 12.53 -21.42 29.61
C HIS A 619 12.04 -20.44 28.52
N LYS A 620 12.46 -19.18 28.63
CA LYS A 620 12.26 -18.15 27.60
C LYS A 620 13.58 -17.92 26.88
N PHE A 621 13.52 -17.73 25.57
CA PHE A 621 14.69 -17.35 24.79
C PHE A 621 15.05 -15.89 25.09
N SER A 622 16.35 -15.58 25.24
CA SER A 622 16.79 -14.19 25.28
C SER A 622 16.54 -13.50 23.94
N ALA A 623 16.48 -12.18 23.93
CA ALA A 623 16.35 -11.40 22.69
C ALA A 623 17.53 -11.66 21.73
N GLU A 624 18.70 -12.09 22.23
CA GLU A 624 19.85 -12.45 21.39
C GLU A 624 19.67 -13.82 20.72
N GLN A 625 19.11 -14.78 21.45
CA GLN A 625 18.82 -16.13 20.94
C GLN A 625 17.71 -16.10 19.89
N CYS A 626 16.58 -15.47 20.22
CA CYS A 626 15.44 -15.36 19.32
C CYS A 626 14.80 -13.98 19.46
N ILE A 627 15.13 -13.08 18.53
CA ILE A 627 14.60 -11.71 18.50
C ILE A 627 13.08 -11.81 18.32
N PRO A 628 12.28 -11.18 19.20
CA PRO A 628 10.82 -11.18 19.14
C PRO A 628 10.23 -10.65 17.83
N ALA A 629 8.99 -11.03 17.56
CA ALA A 629 8.24 -10.35 16.51
C ALA A 629 7.98 -8.89 16.91
N VAL A 630 7.93 -8.00 15.92
CA VAL A 630 7.56 -6.59 16.08
C VAL A 630 6.29 -6.48 16.91
N SER A 631 6.33 -5.68 17.98
CA SER A 631 5.23 -5.42 18.91
C SER A 631 4.69 -6.67 19.63
N GLN A 632 5.47 -7.75 19.73
CA GLN A 632 5.10 -8.93 20.52
C GLN A 632 5.02 -8.56 22.00
N GLY A 633 3.97 -9.03 22.67
CA GLY A 633 3.72 -8.72 24.09
C GLY A 633 2.86 -7.47 24.32
N ILE A 634 2.59 -6.68 23.28
CA ILE A 634 1.78 -5.46 23.39
C ILE A 634 0.29 -5.77 23.09
N ILE A 635 -0.60 -5.29 23.97
CA ILE A 635 -2.05 -5.23 23.71
C ILE A 635 -2.37 -3.80 23.29
N GLY A 636 -3.06 -3.68 22.16
CA GLY A 636 -3.46 -2.40 21.58
C GLY A 636 -4.98 -2.25 21.54
N ILE A 637 -5.42 -1.00 21.60
CA ILE A 637 -6.82 -0.61 21.54
C ILE A 637 -7.02 0.23 20.28
N GLU A 638 -7.83 -0.30 19.37
CA GLU A 638 -8.26 0.38 18.14
C GLU A 638 -9.62 1.04 18.37
N PHE A 639 -9.83 2.22 17.79
CA PHE A 639 -11.08 2.95 17.88
C PHE A 639 -11.29 3.86 16.65
N ARG A 640 -12.47 4.48 16.54
CA ARG A 640 -12.80 5.38 15.42
C ARG A 640 -12.06 6.71 15.50
N THR A 641 -11.37 7.11 14.43
CA THR A 641 -10.78 8.43 14.28
C THR A 641 -11.84 9.52 14.43
N GLY A 642 -11.57 10.51 15.30
CA GLY A 642 -12.47 11.64 15.55
C GLY A 642 -13.43 11.45 16.73
N ASP A 643 -13.48 10.26 17.34
CA ASP A 643 -14.23 10.01 18.58
C ASP A 643 -13.48 10.62 19.79
N GLN A 644 -13.75 11.89 20.08
CA GLN A 644 -13.04 12.64 21.12
C GLN A 644 -13.28 12.11 22.53
N ASN A 645 -14.42 11.46 22.79
CA ASN A 645 -14.74 10.92 24.10
C ASN A 645 -13.93 9.65 24.36
N ILE A 646 -13.89 8.74 23.38
CA ILE A 646 -13.03 7.57 23.44
C ILE A 646 -11.56 7.98 23.44
N ARG A 647 -11.16 8.99 22.65
CA ARG A 647 -9.78 9.49 22.67
C ARG A 647 -9.33 9.92 24.07
N LYS A 648 -10.14 10.74 24.76
CA LYS A 648 -9.86 11.18 26.14
C LYS A 648 -9.77 10.02 27.13
N LEU A 649 -10.58 8.98 26.93
CA LEU A 649 -10.52 7.76 27.73
C LEU A 649 -9.20 7.01 27.47
N LEU A 650 -8.86 6.82 26.20
CA LEU A 650 -7.66 6.10 25.78
C LEU A 650 -6.36 6.82 26.12
N ASP A 651 -6.34 8.16 26.12
CA ASP A 651 -5.15 8.94 26.48
C ASP A 651 -4.64 8.62 27.91
N LYS A 652 -5.54 8.28 28.85
CA LYS A 652 -5.14 7.84 30.20
C LYS A 652 -4.77 6.37 30.29
N LEU A 653 -5.30 5.53 29.41
CA LEU A 653 -4.94 4.11 29.33
C LEU A 653 -3.60 3.90 28.63
N ASN A 654 -3.27 4.78 27.69
CA ASN A 654 -2.09 4.65 26.86
C ASN A 654 -0.83 4.69 27.71
N SER A 655 0.13 3.82 27.39
CA SER A 655 1.49 3.88 27.89
C SER A 655 2.37 4.56 26.84
N PRO A 656 2.70 5.87 26.97
CA PRO A 656 3.49 6.57 25.95
C PRO A 656 4.87 5.92 25.67
N PRO A 657 5.62 5.41 26.67
CA PRO A 657 6.88 4.70 26.40
C PRO A 657 6.68 3.44 25.55
N THR A 658 5.64 2.65 25.84
CA THR A 658 5.32 1.43 25.09
C THR A 658 4.84 1.77 23.68
N PHE A 659 4.02 2.81 23.54
CA PHE A 659 3.50 3.28 22.26
C PHE A 659 4.64 3.76 21.35
N ARG A 660 5.56 4.57 21.88
CA ARG A 660 6.73 5.05 21.13
C ARG A 660 7.63 3.90 20.68
N ARG A 661 7.92 2.94 21.57
CA ARG A 661 8.69 1.74 21.22
C ARG A 661 8.01 0.95 20.10
N MET A 662 6.69 0.72 20.21
CA MET A 662 5.90 0.04 19.20
C MET A 662 5.99 0.72 17.83
N GLN A 663 5.88 2.06 17.78
CA GLN A 663 6.00 2.82 16.54
C GLN A 663 7.38 2.63 15.89
N LEU A 664 8.45 2.69 16.69
CA LEU A 664 9.82 2.46 16.23
C LEU A 664 10.02 1.03 15.70
N GLU A 665 9.52 0.00 16.40
CA GLU A 665 9.56 -1.39 15.93
C GLU A 665 8.76 -1.59 14.62
N ARG A 666 7.61 -0.91 14.48
CA ARG A 666 6.78 -0.96 13.27
C ARG A 666 7.45 -0.23 12.10
N CYS A 667 8.13 0.88 12.34
CA CYS A 667 8.92 1.59 11.34
C CYS A 667 9.95 0.67 10.67
N PHE A 668 10.67 -0.15 11.45
CA PHE A 668 11.57 -1.16 10.90
C PHE A 668 10.85 -2.13 9.95
N LYS A 669 9.72 -2.70 10.40
CA LYS A 669 8.95 -3.69 9.66
C LYS A 669 8.44 -3.13 8.34
N ASP A 670 7.94 -1.90 8.38
CA ASP A 670 7.39 -1.20 7.22
C ASP A 670 8.49 -0.88 6.21
N ARG A 671 9.66 -0.43 6.69
CA ARG A 671 10.81 -0.13 5.82
C ARG A 671 11.41 -1.37 5.20
N ALA A 672 11.52 -2.47 5.96
CA ALA A 672 12.07 -3.74 5.48
C ALA A 672 11.16 -4.49 4.48
N ASP A 673 9.98 -3.93 4.14
CA ASP A 673 8.93 -4.56 3.33
C ASP A 673 8.60 -6.00 3.80
N ALA A 674 8.72 -6.22 5.11
CA ALA A 674 8.58 -7.54 5.69
C ALA A 674 7.11 -7.86 5.95
N ASP A 675 6.52 -8.69 5.10
CA ASP A 675 5.24 -9.34 5.39
C ASP A 675 5.44 -10.56 6.32
N CYS A 676 4.39 -11.33 6.61
CA CYS A 676 4.54 -12.54 7.45
C CYS A 676 5.20 -13.73 6.76
N LYS A 677 5.57 -13.62 5.48
CA LYS A 677 6.36 -14.61 4.74
C LYS A 677 7.85 -14.24 4.73
N THR A 678 8.21 -12.99 4.98
CA THR A 678 9.61 -12.59 5.21
C THR A 678 9.98 -12.83 6.69
N PRO A 679 10.99 -13.67 7.01
CA PRO A 679 11.44 -13.85 8.39
C PRO A 679 12.11 -12.58 8.94
N ALA A 680 11.31 -11.69 9.51
CA ALA A 680 11.76 -10.44 10.12
C ALA A 680 11.45 -10.35 11.61
N ALA A 681 12.33 -9.71 12.36
CA ALA A 681 12.18 -9.48 13.79
C ALA A 681 12.78 -8.12 14.18
N CYS A 682 12.13 -7.44 15.13
CA CYS A 682 12.64 -6.20 15.71
C CYS A 682 12.12 -6.09 17.14
N TYR A 683 13.01 -5.79 18.06
CA TYR A 683 12.71 -5.57 19.46
C TYR A 683 13.61 -4.46 20.01
N LEU A 684 12.99 -3.48 20.66
CA LEU A 684 13.70 -2.36 21.29
C LEU A 684 13.59 -2.50 22.81
N GLU A 685 14.65 -2.94 23.48
CA GLU A 685 14.64 -3.01 24.93
C GLU A 685 14.87 -1.61 25.52
N THR A 686 13.96 -1.15 26.38
CA THR A 686 14.08 0.18 27.00
C THR A 686 15.21 0.19 28.02
N LYS A 687 16.14 1.14 27.89
CA LYS A 687 17.21 1.44 28.84
C LYS A 687 17.03 2.86 29.40
N PRO A 688 17.73 3.25 30.50
CA PRO A 688 17.56 4.56 31.12
C PRO A 688 17.79 5.75 30.17
N ASP A 689 18.72 5.62 29.22
CA ASP A 689 19.17 6.69 28.32
C ASP A 689 18.95 6.38 26.83
N GLY A 690 18.21 5.33 26.50
CA GLY A 690 18.00 4.91 25.11
C GLY A 690 17.24 3.60 24.92
N TYR A 691 17.34 3.06 23.71
CA TYR A 691 16.88 1.71 23.37
C TYR A 691 18.06 0.82 22.97
N GLU A 692 18.14 -0.37 23.54
CA GLU A 692 18.97 -1.43 22.99
C GLU A 692 18.16 -2.14 21.90
N CYS A 693 18.57 -1.97 20.64
CA CYS A 693 17.84 -2.45 19.49
C CYS A 693 18.39 -3.80 19.00
N TYR A 694 17.48 -4.75 18.76
CA TYR A 694 17.78 -6.05 18.19
C TYR A 694 16.95 -6.24 16.92
N MET A 695 17.59 -6.49 15.78
CA MET A 695 16.93 -6.66 14.49
C MET A 695 17.41 -7.92 13.77
N PHE A 696 16.51 -8.59 13.07
CA PHE A 696 16.79 -9.78 12.26
C PHE A 696 16.03 -9.73 10.94
N LEU A 697 16.71 -10.10 9.86
CA LEU A 697 16.10 -10.35 8.55
C LEU A 697 16.71 -11.60 7.92
N ALA A 698 15.88 -12.39 7.24
CA ALA A 698 16.32 -13.44 6.34
C ALA A 698 15.51 -13.40 5.04
N ASP A 699 16.06 -14.00 3.99
CA ASP A 699 15.32 -14.19 2.74
C ASP A 699 14.22 -15.26 2.91
N THR A 700 13.22 -15.22 2.04
CA THR A 700 12.06 -16.14 2.09
C THR A 700 12.46 -17.60 1.82
N ALA A 701 13.53 -17.82 1.07
CA ALA A 701 14.10 -19.14 0.81
C ALA A 701 14.94 -19.66 2.01
N MET A 702 15.16 -18.84 3.04
CA MET A 702 16.05 -19.12 4.17
C MET A 702 17.42 -19.65 3.73
N THR A 703 18.02 -18.98 2.74
CA THR A 703 19.39 -19.22 2.27
C THR A 703 20.38 -18.27 2.91
N GLN A 704 19.94 -17.06 3.28
CA GLN A 704 20.77 -16.06 3.93
C GLN A 704 20.04 -15.26 5.00
N TRP A 705 20.78 -14.78 5.98
CA TRP A 705 20.26 -13.98 7.07
C TRP A 705 21.23 -12.89 7.51
N THR A 706 20.72 -11.89 8.22
CA THR A 706 21.50 -10.84 8.85
C THR A 706 20.88 -10.45 10.20
N LYS A 707 21.73 -10.15 11.18
CA LYS A 707 21.35 -9.60 12.49
C LYS A 707 22.04 -8.27 12.68
N HIS A 708 21.34 -7.33 13.31
CA HIS A 708 21.90 -6.05 13.72
C HIS A 708 21.56 -5.78 15.19
N ARG A 709 22.53 -5.20 15.89
CA ARG A 709 22.39 -4.77 17.28
C ARG A 709 23.03 -3.40 17.44
N GLU A 710 22.30 -2.48 18.06
CA GLU A 710 22.76 -1.12 18.24
C GLU A 710 22.06 -0.45 19.43
N PHE A 711 22.81 0.37 20.17
CA PHE A 711 22.26 1.22 21.22
C PHE A 711 21.86 2.58 20.65
N LEU A 712 20.59 2.95 20.81
CA LEU A 712 19.99 4.19 20.29
C LEU A 712 19.71 5.16 21.44
N LYS A 713 20.48 6.23 21.54
CA LYS A 713 20.40 7.20 22.66
C LYS A 713 19.22 8.17 22.52
N PHE A 714 18.57 8.52 23.63
CA PHE A 714 17.56 9.58 23.67
C PHE A 714 18.17 10.97 23.48
N GLY A 715 17.45 11.86 22.78
CA GLY A 715 17.87 13.26 22.53
C GLY A 715 18.97 13.43 21.49
N GLY A 716 19.32 12.38 20.75
CA GLY A 716 20.26 12.41 19.63
C GLY A 716 19.58 12.58 18.27
N GLU A 717 19.99 11.77 17.30
CA GLU A 717 19.41 11.70 15.95
C GLU A 717 17.93 11.24 15.95
N ASN A 718 17.22 11.50 14.85
CA ASN A 718 15.84 11.01 14.69
C ASN A 718 15.82 9.48 14.66
N LEU A 719 15.24 8.88 15.71
CA LEU A 719 15.24 7.42 15.89
C LEU A 719 14.51 6.67 14.77
N GLU A 720 13.47 7.25 14.17
CA GLU A 720 12.74 6.63 13.05
C GLU A 720 13.59 6.59 11.78
N GLU A 721 14.30 7.68 11.49
CA GLU A 721 15.25 7.74 10.37
C GLU A 721 16.40 6.77 10.58
N ARG A 722 16.94 6.68 11.80
CA ARG A 722 18.00 5.73 12.14
C ARG A 722 17.58 4.29 11.94
N ILE A 723 16.39 3.92 12.43
CA ILE A 723 15.83 2.58 12.24
C ILE A 723 15.61 2.28 10.76
N SER A 724 15.11 3.25 10.00
CA SER A 724 14.92 3.11 8.55
C SER A 724 16.25 2.87 7.82
N ALA A 725 17.30 3.61 8.18
CA ALA A 725 18.63 3.45 7.61
C ALA A 725 19.24 2.07 7.94
N ILE A 726 19.04 1.58 9.16
CA ILE A 726 19.47 0.22 9.55
C ILE A 726 18.72 -0.83 8.71
N ALA A 727 17.40 -0.69 8.56
CA ALA A 727 16.59 -1.59 7.74
C ALA A 727 17.09 -1.63 6.29
N ASP A 728 17.36 -0.47 5.68
CA ASP A 728 17.88 -0.36 4.32
C ASP A 728 19.23 -1.03 4.13
N LYS A 729 20.12 -0.84 5.11
CA LYS A 729 21.43 -1.50 5.12
C LYS A 729 21.27 -3.02 5.20
N MET A 730 20.43 -3.53 6.10
CA MET A 730 20.19 -4.96 6.24
C MET A 730 19.57 -5.57 4.97
N MET A 731 18.61 -4.87 4.36
CA MET A 731 17.99 -5.29 3.09
C MET A 731 19.00 -5.33 1.94
N THR A 732 19.89 -4.33 1.86
CA THR A 732 20.97 -4.28 0.86
C THR A 732 21.93 -5.46 1.02
N VAL A 733 22.30 -5.80 2.26
CA VAL A 733 23.16 -6.96 2.58
C VAL A 733 22.52 -8.25 2.08
N LEU A 734 21.21 -8.45 2.31
CA LEU A 734 20.50 -9.65 1.83
C LEU A 734 20.35 -9.66 0.30
N ALA A 735 20.00 -8.52 -0.31
CA ALA A 735 19.80 -8.43 -1.76
C ALA A 735 21.07 -8.72 -2.56
N ASN A 736 22.22 -8.26 -2.05
CA ASN A 736 23.53 -8.50 -2.68
C ASN A 736 24.13 -9.88 -2.36
N ARG A 737 23.35 -10.75 -1.72
CA ARG A 737 23.80 -12.06 -1.23
C ARG A 737 25.01 -12.01 -0.30
N GLN A 738 25.16 -10.92 0.45
CA GLN A 738 26.25 -10.70 1.41
C GLN A 738 25.85 -11.04 2.86
N GLY A 739 24.64 -11.55 3.06
CA GLY A 739 24.20 -12.06 4.36
C GLY A 739 24.97 -13.32 4.77
N HIS A 740 24.84 -13.70 6.04
CA HIS A 740 25.37 -14.96 6.53
C HIS A 740 24.58 -16.13 5.93
N PRO A 741 25.25 -17.18 5.43
CA PRO A 741 24.56 -18.41 5.05
C PRO A 741 23.98 -19.10 6.30
N PHE A 742 22.93 -19.90 6.09
CA PHE A 742 22.31 -20.71 7.15
C PHE A 742 23.08 -21.97 7.50
#